data_AF-A0A0Q8QAL4-F1
#
_entry.id   AF-A0A0Q8QAL4-F1
#
_cell.length_a   1.000
_cell.length_b   1.000
_cell.length_c   1.000
_cell.angle_alpha   90.00
_cell.angle_beta   90.00
_cell.angle_gamma   90.00
#
_symmetry.space_group_name_H-M   'P 1'
#
loop_
_entity.id
_entity.type
_entity.pdbx_description
1 polymer ?
#
loop_
_entity_poly.entity_id
_entity_poly.type
_entity_poly.pdbx_seq_one_letter_code
_entity_poly.pdbx_strand_id
1 'polypeptide(L)'
;MVEPLNLIRGLPDDGKVHLVETGPPFRLAYEGTASFLVQMGEEIAWNQIWVGPGRHRKAQLGPGPIVNYIADPDMCAAALRIASANAAKFPRPWFNHPDRIIASTRDQVSRNLQGIDGLVVPKVVRCRAVTGRDIVRAIEAGGLRYPVLVRSAGEHGGKTLVRIDGPDCELELAMSVSPGRDLYITEFYDFADEDGLYRRYRLVMVGGEPFIKSVIMGPGWNLHASSRIWDDRTIAQERGIIDTFDTDLAPRIRPALDAIYARLGLDYFGIDCAVRSDGTVLVFEANATMNILVDIKLQPDLWSERTARIKAALVDLLRDSSRWVTVRQPSLPADVPAQIAAVSSPALAVADAGPSLSVAEVGDGCHKEHRLRDALATSEDGQVADTYDTLHSVRLVTLILDSIPGALTDDAHARYLFFILARFCDANLAELCDWTRRDVEAGRIDGAASRLKWIERLLRLKHDIAVYAPPPPPIRSGDADVPASPFPPALDALSSVLLAHFDEAGFPAIAAIDAGGAADALLFHRTKNSILLAQEDSLGLLPPADLPADIVAAHLDCVAAAAAGLAMNRPTHINQFCLLHQLPELIVPTVLRRWLSVEEALDAGDQFGALDHAQAAGDLLSIMLISIAPLAEILYPSDYFQFRGNLGATSGSSSAAIRGKLLTTAYVRLAERAVAVSIIGAGRAHERLMAQLSRNRTLLYKWRGLHMALPRNVLGSDGTKSLVGSPDALKAVRSMSDAFAGKDPLTAIFGRVEPGLDLPDAAARLDAALLSETGRVARDAFWQVQDRVGTWAKATKLPA
;
A
#
# COMPACT_ATOMS: atom_id res chain seq x y z
N MET A 1 20.72 52.99 -9.44
CA MET A 1 20.89 51.51 -9.36
C MET A 1 19.69 50.97 -8.63
N VAL A 2 19.01 49.94 -9.16
CA VAL A 2 17.93 49.27 -8.43
C VAL A 2 18.55 48.65 -7.17
N GLU A 3 18.02 48.97 -5.99
CA GLU A 3 18.52 48.36 -4.75
C GLU A 3 18.36 46.83 -4.84
N PRO A 4 19.36 46.04 -4.39
CA PRO A 4 19.26 44.59 -4.43
C PRO A 4 18.07 44.10 -3.58
N LEU A 5 17.37 43.09 -4.07
CA LEU A 5 16.26 42.45 -3.35
C LEU A 5 16.79 41.71 -2.11
N ASN A 6 15.98 41.59 -1.06
CA ASN A 6 16.32 40.80 0.12
C ASN A 6 15.59 39.45 0.06
N LEU A 7 16.30 38.39 -0.27
CA LEU A 7 15.77 37.04 -0.39
C LEU A 7 15.70 36.33 0.97
N ILE A 8 14.51 35.86 1.35
CA ILE A 8 14.30 34.99 2.51
C ILE A 8 14.18 33.55 2.04
N ARG A 9 15.15 32.71 2.40
CA ARG A 9 15.12 31.26 2.19
C ARG A 9 14.75 30.54 3.48
N GLY A 10 13.92 29.51 3.35
CA GLY A 10 13.51 28.64 4.46
C GLY A 10 14.22 27.31 4.38
N LEU A 11 14.76 26.83 5.49
CA LEU A 11 15.12 25.42 5.65
C LEU A 11 13.84 24.62 5.94
N PRO A 12 13.69 23.41 5.39
CA PRO A 12 12.60 22.52 5.76
C PRO A 12 12.59 22.22 7.26
N ASP A 13 11.42 21.86 7.79
CA ASP A 13 11.21 21.65 9.22
C ASP A 13 11.98 20.43 9.76
N ASP A 14 12.33 19.47 8.91
CA ASP A 14 13.19 18.33 9.25
C ASP A 14 14.69 18.69 9.31
N GLY A 15 15.05 19.92 8.91
CA GLY A 15 16.41 20.42 8.87
C GLY A 15 17.30 19.78 7.79
N LYS A 16 16.74 19.00 6.87
CA LYS A 16 17.50 18.29 5.82
C LYS A 16 17.60 19.13 4.54
N VAL A 17 18.79 19.17 3.95
CA VAL A 17 19.05 19.76 2.63
C VAL A 17 20.00 18.86 1.84
N HIS A 18 19.78 18.71 0.53
CA HIS A 18 20.66 17.93 -0.33
C HIS A 18 21.74 18.82 -0.94
N LEU A 19 22.98 18.35 -0.91
CA LEU A 19 24.09 19.00 -1.61
C LEU A 19 24.15 18.46 -3.05
N VAL A 20 23.91 19.32 -4.03
CA VAL A 20 23.89 18.94 -5.46
C VAL A 20 25.28 19.03 -6.08
N GLU A 21 26.04 20.06 -5.69
CA GLU A 21 27.42 20.27 -6.16
C GLU A 21 28.31 20.62 -4.98
N THR A 22 29.46 19.94 -4.92
CA THR A 22 30.48 20.07 -3.86
C THR A 22 31.51 21.17 -4.14
N GLY A 23 31.47 21.77 -5.34
CA GLY A 23 32.36 22.87 -5.74
C GLY A 23 31.81 24.24 -5.32
N PRO A 24 32.65 25.20 -4.91
CA PRO A 24 32.22 26.57 -4.65
C PRO A 24 31.74 27.28 -5.94
N PRO A 25 30.58 27.95 -5.93
CA PRO A 25 29.64 28.05 -4.81
C PRO A 25 28.77 26.79 -4.65
N PHE A 26 28.70 26.25 -3.43
CA PHE A 26 27.89 25.08 -3.10
C PHE A 26 26.43 25.28 -3.52
N ARG A 27 25.84 24.26 -4.16
CA ARG A 27 24.44 24.29 -4.57
C ARG A 27 23.61 23.36 -3.70
N LEU A 28 22.63 23.91 -2.99
CA LEU A 28 21.68 23.17 -2.18
C LEU A 28 20.38 22.92 -2.96
N ALA A 29 19.88 21.70 -2.93
CA ALA A 29 18.53 21.34 -3.34
C ALA A 29 17.71 20.91 -2.13
N TYR A 30 16.50 21.42 -2.06
CA TYR A 30 15.53 21.12 -1.01
C TYR A 30 14.15 21.52 -1.51
N GLU A 31 13.12 20.91 -0.94
CA GLU A 31 11.74 21.14 -1.33
C GLU A 31 11.16 22.38 -0.61
N GLY A 32 9.94 22.76 -0.99
CA GLY A 32 9.21 23.84 -0.34
C GLY A 32 9.64 25.27 -0.72
N THR A 33 10.29 25.44 -1.87
CA THR A 33 10.71 26.76 -2.40
C THR A 33 9.90 27.19 -3.63
N ALA A 34 9.95 28.48 -3.94
CA ALA A 34 9.23 29.03 -5.09
C ALA A 34 9.87 28.71 -6.47
N SER A 35 11.04 28.07 -6.48
CA SER A 35 11.71 27.46 -7.65
C SER A 35 11.96 28.34 -8.90
N PHE A 36 11.77 29.67 -8.85
CA PHE A 36 12.00 30.55 -10.01
C PHE A 36 13.38 31.23 -10.04
N LEU A 37 14.01 31.49 -8.89
CA LEU A 37 15.23 32.33 -8.84
C LEU A 37 16.44 31.69 -9.50
N VAL A 38 16.51 30.36 -9.51
CA VAL A 38 17.58 29.62 -10.18
C VAL A 38 17.63 29.93 -11.68
N GLN A 39 16.49 30.32 -12.28
CA GLN A 39 16.39 30.63 -13.70
C GLN A 39 16.59 32.12 -14.02
N MET A 40 16.80 32.99 -13.01
CA MET A 40 16.92 34.44 -13.20
C MET A 40 18.32 34.92 -13.59
N GLY A 41 19.36 34.10 -13.44
CA GLY A 41 20.73 34.48 -13.79
C GLY A 41 21.21 35.76 -13.09
N GLU A 42 21.93 36.63 -13.81
CA GLU A 42 22.43 37.92 -13.32
C GLU A 42 21.41 39.08 -13.49
N GLU A 43 20.18 38.80 -13.93
CA GLU A 43 19.17 39.82 -14.28
C GLU A 43 18.59 40.55 -13.06
N ILE A 44 18.74 39.96 -11.86
CA ILE A 44 18.28 40.48 -10.58
C ILE A 44 19.38 40.27 -9.54
N ALA A 45 19.81 41.36 -8.90
CA ALA A 45 20.71 41.29 -7.75
C ALA A 45 19.92 41.07 -6.45
N TRP A 46 20.39 40.17 -5.59
CA TRP A 46 19.79 39.95 -4.26
C TRP A 46 20.84 39.70 -3.18
N ASN A 47 20.50 40.10 -1.96
CA ASN A 47 21.08 39.58 -0.73
C ASN A 47 20.25 38.38 -0.28
N GLN A 48 20.82 37.41 0.43
CA GLN A 48 20.07 36.26 0.93
C GLN A 48 20.28 36.02 2.41
N ILE A 49 19.19 35.66 3.09
CA ILE A 49 19.21 35.15 4.46
C ILE A 49 18.45 33.83 4.54
N TRP A 50 18.85 33.01 5.50
CA TRP A 50 18.24 31.72 5.76
C TRP A 50 17.55 31.74 7.12
N VAL A 51 16.32 31.23 7.16
CA VAL A 51 15.51 31.01 8.35
C VAL A 51 15.05 29.56 8.37
N GLY A 52 14.76 28.98 9.52
CA GLY A 52 14.47 27.55 9.63
C GLY A 52 14.40 27.10 11.08
N PRO A 53 14.35 25.79 11.38
CA PRO A 53 14.45 25.29 12.74
C PRO A 53 15.88 25.52 13.34
N GLY A 54 15.98 25.57 14.67
CA GLY A 54 17.26 25.61 15.39
C GLY A 54 17.66 26.97 15.98
N ARG A 55 18.98 27.19 16.15
CA ARG A 55 19.50 28.42 16.79
C ARG A 55 19.62 29.57 15.79
N HIS A 56 19.01 30.71 16.09
CA HIS A 56 19.05 31.90 15.25
C HIS A 56 20.12 32.91 15.68
N ARG A 57 20.69 33.61 14.70
CA ARG A 57 21.51 34.81 14.91
C ARG A 57 20.84 36.01 14.26
N LYS A 58 21.06 37.21 14.80
CA LYS A 58 20.58 38.44 14.15
C LYS A 58 21.30 38.59 12.80
N ALA A 59 20.53 38.80 11.74
CA ALA A 59 21.02 39.16 10.42
C ALA A 59 20.59 40.59 10.08
N GLN A 60 21.40 41.31 9.31
CA GLN A 60 21.05 42.61 8.75
C GLN A 60 20.60 42.43 7.31
N LEU A 61 19.47 43.04 6.96
CA LEU A 61 18.98 43.11 5.58
C LEU A 61 19.32 44.48 4.99
N GLY A 62 19.56 44.54 3.68
CA GLY A 62 19.71 45.80 2.95
C GLY A 62 18.40 46.61 2.95
N PRO A 63 18.40 47.87 2.49
CA PRO A 63 17.21 48.73 2.49
C PRO A 63 16.08 48.26 1.56
N GLY A 64 16.40 47.46 0.54
CA GLY A 64 15.48 47.03 -0.51
C GLY A 64 14.29 46.16 -0.05
N PRO A 65 13.36 45.88 -0.98
CA PRO A 65 12.16 45.09 -0.71
C PRO A 65 12.48 43.59 -0.50
N ILE A 66 11.54 42.83 0.04
CA ILE A 66 11.76 41.47 0.51
C ILE A 66 11.08 40.45 -0.40
N VAL A 67 11.81 39.43 -0.83
CA VAL A 67 11.27 38.29 -1.58
C VAL A 67 11.18 37.08 -0.66
N ASN A 68 9.97 36.64 -0.36
CA ASN A 68 9.77 35.38 0.35
C ASN A 68 9.91 34.21 -0.64
N TYR A 69 10.96 33.42 -0.48
CA TYR A 69 11.22 32.23 -1.30
C TYR A 69 10.68 30.95 -0.69
N ILE A 70 10.12 31.04 0.52
CA ILE A 70 9.48 29.95 1.23
C ILE A 70 8.07 29.83 0.67
N ALA A 71 7.76 28.69 0.05
CA ALA A 71 6.55 28.53 -0.75
C ALA A 71 5.62 27.41 -0.28
N ASP A 72 6.09 26.55 0.63
CA ASP A 72 5.31 25.41 1.10
C ASP A 72 5.07 25.46 2.62
N PRO A 73 3.81 25.65 3.05
CA PRO A 73 3.45 25.67 4.45
C PRO A 73 3.53 24.31 5.16
N ASP A 74 3.46 23.19 4.43
CA ASP A 74 3.51 21.85 5.02
C ASP A 74 4.96 21.37 5.27
N MET A 75 5.92 21.90 4.51
CA MET A 75 7.33 21.53 4.61
C MET A 75 8.18 22.52 5.41
N CYS A 76 7.78 23.79 5.44
CA CYS A 76 8.59 24.90 5.96
C CYS A 76 7.83 25.76 7.00
N ALA A 77 6.98 25.14 7.82
CA ALA A 77 6.12 25.87 8.76
C ALA A 77 6.93 26.68 9.78
N ALA A 78 8.05 26.15 10.28
CA ALA A 78 8.91 26.87 11.22
C ALA A 78 9.54 28.10 10.56
N ALA A 79 10.05 27.95 9.33
CA ALA A 79 10.62 29.04 8.55
C ALA A 79 9.59 30.13 8.25
N LEU A 80 8.36 29.76 7.87
CA LEU A 80 7.27 30.70 7.60
C LEU A 80 6.81 31.45 8.85
N ARG A 81 6.72 30.80 10.02
CA ARG A 81 6.42 31.49 11.29
C ARG A 81 7.47 32.56 11.62
N ILE A 82 8.75 32.25 11.40
CA ILE A 82 9.82 33.24 11.60
C ILE A 82 9.68 34.38 10.60
N ALA A 83 9.44 34.09 9.32
CA ALA A 83 9.25 35.11 8.30
C ALA A 83 8.04 36.02 8.61
N SER A 84 6.90 35.44 8.97
CA SER A 84 5.68 36.14 9.41
C SER A 84 5.92 37.07 10.60
N ALA A 85 6.54 36.56 11.67
CA ALA A 85 6.84 37.35 12.86
C ALA A 85 7.80 38.53 12.59
N ASN A 86 8.63 38.43 11.55
CA ASN A 86 9.50 39.52 11.10
C ASN A 86 8.79 40.45 10.12
N ALA A 87 7.91 39.96 9.25
CA ALA A 87 7.12 40.79 8.34
C ALA A 87 6.32 41.86 9.10
N ALA A 88 5.72 41.49 10.25
CA ALA A 88 5.04 42.42 11.14
C ALA A 88 5.94 43.54 11.71
N LYS A 89 7.26 43.35 11.75
CA LYS A 89 8.26 44.30 12.29
C LYS A 89 8.94 45.13 11.21
N PHE A 90 8.85 44.72 9.95
CA PHE A 90 9.50 45.37 8.81
C PHE A 90 8.43 45.84 7.81
N PRO A 91 7.95 47.10 7.91
CA PRO A 91 6.95 47.66 7.02
C PRO A 91 7.58 48.02 5.66
N ARG A 92 7.93 46.99 4.88
CA ARG A 92 8.48 47.06 3.53
C ARG A 92 7.66 46.17 2.60
N PRO A 93 7.72 46.34 1.27
CA PRO A 93 7.06 45.43 0.34
C PRO A 93 7.58 43.99 0.49
N TRP A 94 6.66 43.01 0.49
CA TRP A 94 6.98 41.57 0.50
C TRP A 94 6.37 40.89 -0.72
N PHE A 95 7.20 40.26 -1.53
CA PHE A 95 6.75 39.39 -2.61
C PHE A 95 6.36 38.03 -2.03
N ASN A 96 5.14 37.55 -2.32
CA ASN A 96 4.52 36.36 -1.75
C ASN A 96 4.59 36.36 -0.21
N HIS A 97 3.94 37.35 0.42
CA HIS A 97 3.94 37.55 1.88
C HIS A 97 3.80 36.22 2.67
N PRO A 98 4.60 35.99 3.73
CA PRO A 98 4.61 34.72 4.46
C PRO A 98 3.23 34.28 4.95
N ASP A 99 2.41 35.22 5.44
CA ASP A 99 1.05 34.91 5.91
C ASP A 99 0.13 34.40 4.78
N ARG A 100 0.35 34.84 3.54
CA ARG A 100 -0.41 34.39 2.37
C ARG A 100 0.03 32.99 1.94
N ILE A 101 1.32 32.68 2.07
CA ILE A 101 1.84 31.33 1.87
C ILE A 101 1.32 30.36 2.94
N ILE A 102 1.30 30.78 4.22
CA ILE A 102 0.70 30.00 5.31
C ILE A 102 -0.76 29.65 4.99
N ALA A 103 -1.53 30.61 4.46
CA ALA A 103 -2.92 30.42 4.06
C ALA A 103 -3.11 29.66 2.72
N SER A 104 -2.06 29.06 2.16
CA SER A 104 -2.08 28.34 0.88
C SER A 104 -1.92 26.82 0.98
N THR A 105 -2.15 26.24 2.17
CA THR A 105 -2.31 24.77 2.30
C THR A 105 -3.47 24.28 1.44
N ARG A 106 -3.47 23.00 1.01
CA ARG A 106 -4.50 22.50 0.07
C ARG A 106 -5.92 22.62 0.63
N ASP A 107 -6.10 22.34 1.92
CA ASP A 107 -7.38 22.46 2.60
C ASP A 107 -7.84 23.93 2.71
N GLN A 108 -6.90 24.86 2.93
CA GLN A 108 -7.20 26.29 3.01
C GLN A 108 -7.47 26.89 1.63
N VAL A 109 -6.74 26.50 0.59
CA VAL A 109 -7.04 26.87 -0.81
C VAL A 109 -8.41 26.36 -1.20
N SER A 110 -8.72 25.09 -0.91
CA SER A 110 -10.05 24.52 -1.12
C SER A 110 -11.13 25.39 -0.46
N ARG A 111 -11.00 25.68 0.84
CA ARG A 111 -11.96 26.50 1.60
C ARG A 111 -12.07 27.93 1.05
N ASN A 112 -10.95 28.58 0.78
CA ASN A 112 -10.90 29.97 0.33
C ASN A 112 -11.50 30.16 -1.06
N LEU A 113 -11.41 29.16 -1.95
CA LEU A 113 -11.87 29.27 -3.33
C LEU A 113 -13.30 28.76 -3.57
N GLN A 114 -13.97 28.20 -2.55
CA GLN A 114 -15.37 27.77 -2.68
C GLN A 114 -16.30 28.91 -3.11
N GLY A 115 -17.27 28.62 -3.98
CA GLY A 115 -18.30 29.57 -4.39
C GLY A 115 -17.83 30.71 -5.29
N ILE A 116 -16.71 30.54 -6.01
CA ILE A 116 -16.35 31.43 -7.12
C ILE A 116 -17.15 31.00 -8.36
N ASP A 117 -17.82 31.95 -9.02
CA ASP A 117 -18.56 31.68 -10.26
C ASP A 117 -17.59 31.23 -11.38
N GLY A 118 -17.98 30.18 -12.11
CA GLY A 118 -17.15 29.58 -13.16
C GLY A 118 -15.97 28.74 -12.65
N LEU A 119 -15.91 28.46 -11.34
CA LEU A 119 -14.87 27.65 -10.71
C LEU A 119 -15.44 26.46 -9.95
N VAL A 120 -14.91 25.27 -10.23
CA VAL A 120 -15.13 24.06 -9.44
C VAL A 120 -13.87 23.79 -8.61
N VAL A 121 -14.05 23.69 -7.30
CA VAL A 121 -12.96 23.40 -6.35
C VAL A 121 -13.37 22.18 -5.53
N PRO A 122 -12.69 21.03 -5.70
CA PRO A 122 -12.97 19.85 -4.90
C PRO A 122 -12.82 20.14 -3.41
N LYS A 123 -13.70 19.57 -2.59
CA LYS A 123 -13.55 19.68 -1.13
C LYS A 123 -12.30 18.92 -0.70
N VAL A 124 -11.52 19.55 0.18
CA VAL A 124 -10.34 18.96 0.78
C VAL A 124 -10.48 18.97 2.31
N VAL A 125 -10.24 17.82 2.93
CA VAL A 125 -10.07 17.66 4.37
C VAL A 125 -8.62 17.33 4.67
N ARG A 126 -8.10 17.96 5.72
CA ARG A 126 -6.81 17.64 6.31
C ARG A 126 -7.04 16.82 7.58
N CYS A 127 -6.41 15.67 7.70
CA CYS A 127 -6.51 14.83 8.89
C CYS A 127 -5.18 14.17 9.22
N ARG A 128 -4.94 13.89 10.50
CA ARG A 128 -3.87 13.00 10.93
C ARG A 128 -4.47 11.62 11.14
N ALA A 129 -4.08 10.66 10.30
CA ALA A 129 -4.56 9.29 10.36
C ALA A 129 -3.45 8.36 10.87
N VAL A 130 -3.81 7.40 11.71
CA VAL A 130 -2.94 6.28 12.13
C VAL A 130 -3.44 4.94 11.60
N THR A 131 -4.70 4.89 11.17
CA THR A 131 -5.34 3.74 10.53
C THR A 131 -6.17 4.18 9.32
N GLY A 132 -6.53 3.23 8.45
CA GLY A 132 -7.43 3.51 7.33
C GLY A 132 -8.82 4.01 7.77
N ARG A 133 -9.30 3.61 8.96
CA ARG A 133 -10.59 4.06 9.50
C ARG A 133 -10.60 5.53 9.88
N ASP A 134 -9.46 6.08 10.30
CA ASP A 134 -9.36 7.51 10.59
C ASP A 134 -9.65 8.33 9.32
N ILE A 135 -9.23 7.82 8.16
CA ILE A 135 -9.49 8.43 6.86
C ILE A 135 -10.99 8.34 6.53
N VAL A 136 -11.65 7.19 6.78
CA VAL A 136 -13.12 7.05 6.61
C VAL A 136 -13.87 8.05 7.50
N ARG A 137 -13.52 8.13 8.79
CA ARG A 137 -14.12 9.09 9.73
C ARG A 137 -13.90 10.52 9.27
N ALA A 138 -12.72 10.84 8.75
CA ALA A 138 -12.42 12.17 8.21
C ALA A 138 -13.24 12.50 6.95
N ILE A 139 -13.48 11.51 6.07
CA ILE A 139 -14.36 11.64 4.90
C ILE A 139 -15.79 11.95 5.33
N GLU A 140 -16.33 11.15 6.27
CA GLU A 140 -17.69 11.30 6.78
C GLU A 140 -17.89 12.63 7.51
N ALA A 141 -17.00 12.95 8.46
CA ALA A 141 -17.05 14.20 9.22
C ALA A 141 -16.87 15.44 8.32
N GLY A 142 -16.08 15.30 7.25
CA GLY A 142 -15.89 16.34 6.23
C GLY A 142 -17.03 16.47 5.22
N GLY A 143 -17.97 15.52 5.19
CA GLY A 143 -19.01 15.45 4.17
C GLY A 143 -18.43 15.37 2.74
N LEU A 144 -17.36 14.60 2.57
CA LEU A 144 -16.75 14.30 1.28
C LEU A 144 -17.51 13.17 0.59
N ARG A 145 -17.54 13.19 -0.74
CA ARG A 145 -18.11 12.11 -1.55
C ARG A 145 -17.02 11.32 -2.23
N TYR A 146 -17.21 10.00 -2.24
CA TYR A 146 -16.40 9.09 -3.03
C TYR A 146 -16.66 9.26 -4.54
N PRO A 147 -15.67 8.96 -5.39
CA PRO A 147 -14.29 8.62 -5.05
C PRO A 147 -13.53 9.81 -4.41
N VAL A 148 -12.55 9.51 -3.55
CA VAL A 148 -11.65 10.52 -2.96
C VAL A 148 -10.20 10.22 -3.30
N LEU A 149 -9.35 11.24 -3.26
CA LEU A 149 -7.91 11.15 -3.43
C LEU A 149 -7.24 11.40 -2.09
N VAL A 150 -6.38 10.49 -1.64
CA VAL A 150 -5.61 10.64 -0.40
C VAL A 150 -4.13 10.78 -0.70
N ARG A 151 -3.47 11.68 0.01
CA ARG A 151 -2.03 11.93 -0.10
C ARG A 151 -1.46 12.46 1.21
N SER A 152 -0.17 12.30 1.42
CA SER A 152 0.55 12.95 2.53
C SER A 152 0.72 14.44 2.26
N ALA A 153 0.66 15.25 3.33
CA ALA A 153 0.94 16.67 3.29
C ALA A 153 2.42 16.93 3.00
N GLY A 154 2.72 18.03 2.29
CA GLY A 154 4.08 18.41 1.87
C GLY A 154 4.62 17.65 0.66
N GLU A 155 4.03 16.52 0.29
CA GLU A 155 4.46 15.79 -0.91
C GLU A 155 3.86 16.40 -2.18
N HIS A 156 4.63 16.40 -3.27
CA HIS A 156 4.24 16.98 -4.57
C HIS A 156 4.32 15.97 -5.72
N GLY A 157 3.67 16.31 -6.84
CA GLY A 157 3.83 15.53 -8.08
C GLY A 157 3.18 14.14 -8.09
N GLY A 158 2.17 13.91 -7.24
CA GLY A 158 1.27 12.74 -7.33
C GLY A 158 1.85 11.36 -6.97
N LYS A 159 3.08 11.30 -6.42
CA LYS A 159 3.80 10.05 -6.13
C LYS A 159 3.12 9.15 -5.08
N THR A 160 2.41 9.74 -4.13
CA THR A 160 1.68 9.05 -3.03
C THR A 160 0.18 9.23 -3.12
N LEU A 161 -0.30 9.74 -4.26
CA LEU A 161 -1.71 10.03 -4.47
C LEU A 161 -2.47 8.72 -4.75
N VAL A 162 -3.30 8.31 -3.81
CA VAL A 162 -4.12 7.10 -3.90
C VAL A 162 -5.57 7.51 -4.14
N ARG A 163 -6.23 6.90 -5.13
CA ARG A 163 -7.69 7.04 -5.32
C ARG A 163 -8.41 5.95 -4.54
N ILE A 164 -9.42 6.34 -3.79
CA ILE A 164 -10.26 5.48 -2.95
C ILE A 164 -11.68 5.59 -3.49
N ASP A 165 -12.22 4.49 -4.01
CA ASP A 165 -13.51 4.49 -4.69
C ASP A 165 -14.72 4.33 -3.75
N GLY A 166 -14.50 3.84 -2.53
CA GLY A 166 -15.55 3.67 -1.53
C GLY A 166 -15.01 3.40 -0.11
N PRO A 167 -15.89 3.36 0.90
CA PRO A 167 -15.50 3.08 2.28
C PRO A 167 -14.94 1.66 2.47
N ASP A 168 -15.32 0.72 1.61
CA ASP A 168 -14.86 -0.68 1.66
C ASP A 168 -13.44 -0.89 1.08
N CYS A 169 -12.78 0.18 0.61
CA CYS A 169 -11.39 0.17 0.15
C CYS A 169 -10.39 0.17 1.32
N GLU A 170 -10.58 -0.74 2.28
CA GLU A 170 -9.91 -0.76 3.60
C GLU A 170 -8.38 -0.67 3.50
N LEU A 171 -7.79 -1.27 2.46
CA LEU A 171 -6.35 -1.30 2.29
C LEU A 171 -5.79 -0.05 1.60
N GLU A 172 -6.53 0.60 0.68
CA GLU A 172 -6.14 1.90 0.11
C GLU A 172 -6.10 2.93 1.24
N LEU A 173 -7.08 2.86 2.13
CA LEU A 173 -7.15 3.64 3.35
C LEU A 173 -5.95 3.34 4.26
N ALA A 174 -5.66 2.06 4.57
CA ALA A 174 -4.53 1.70 5.42
C ALA A 174 -3.16 2.13 4.82
N MET A 175 -2.98 2.04 3.50
CA MET A 175 -1.73 2.46 2.83
C MET A 175 -1.60 3.97 2.67
N SER A 176 -2.71 4.70 2.74
CA SER A 176 -2.69 6.16 2.71
C SER A 176 -2.24 6.76 4.04
N VAL A 177 -2.21 5.97 5.12
CA VAL A 177 -1.66 6.37 6.41
C VAL A 177 -0.17 6.69 6.25
N SER A 178 0.21 7.88 6.70
CA SER A 178 1.62 8.30 6.78
C SER A 178 1.94 8.66 8.22
N PRO A 179 2.53 7.73 9.00
CA PRO A 179 2.86 7.99 10.40
C PRO A 179 3.64 9.29 10.56
N GLY A 180 3.20 10.15 11.47
CA GLY A 180 3.88 11.42 11.76
C GLY A 180 3.59 12.57 10.79
N ARG A 181 2.88 12.34 9.68
CA ARG A 181 2.46 13.40 8.73
C ARG A 181 0.93 13.53 8.68
N ASP A 182 0.48 14.73 8.37
CA ASP A 182 -0.93 14.94 8.03
C ASP A 182 -1.22 14.41 6.62
N LEU A 183 -2.48 14.08 6.35
CA LEU A 183 -3.00 13.68 5.06
C LEU A 183 -3.97 14.72 4.52
N TYR A 184 -3.99 14.87 3.20
CA TYR A 184 -5.08 15.53 2.49
C TYR A 184 -5.97 14.48 1.82
N ILE A 185 -7.27 14.59 2.07
CA ILE A 185 -8.32 13.83 1.42
C ILE A 185 -9.10 14.80 0.55
N THR A 186 -9.15 14.56 -0.76
CA THR A 186 -9.75 15.47 -1.76
C THR A 186 -10.85 14.75 -2.52
N GLU A 187 -12.01 15.34 -2.72
CA GLU A 187 -13.02 14.75 -3.64
C GLU A 187 -12.43 14.55 -5.03
N PHE A 188 -12.63 13.38 -5.63
CA PHE A 188 -12.28 13.16 -7.02
C PHE A 188 -13.38 13.70 -7.93
N TYR A 189 -12.99 14.47 -8.93
CA TYR A 189 -13.86 14.91 -10.02
C TYR A 189 -13.34 14.30 -11.31
N ASP A 190 -14.20 13.55 -12.00
CA ASP A 190 -13.87 13.08 -13.34
C ASP A 190 -13.90 14.27 -14.32
N PHE A 191 -12.83 14.40 -15.09
CA PHE A 191 -12.60 15.46 -16.06
C PHE A 191 -12.10 14.91 -17.40
N ALA A 192 -12.37 13.64 -17.68
CA ALA A 192 -12.22 13.11 -19.03
C ALA A 192 -13.09 13.93 -20.00
N ASP A 193 -12.50 14.35 -21.11
CA ASP A 193 -13.25 14.96 -22.20
C ASP A 193 -13.97 13.88 -23.04
N GLU A 194 -14.78 14.32 -24.01
CA GLU A 194 -15.60 13.45 -24.86
C GLU A 194 -14.79 12.41 -25.64
N ASP A 195 -13.50 12.66 -25.88
CA ASP A 195 -12.59 11.73 -26.55
C ASP A 195 -11.92 10.73 -25.59
N GLY A 196 -12.32 10.72 -24.32
CA GLY A 196 -11.80 9.82 -23.28
C GLY A 196 -10.41 10.21 -22.76
N LEU A 197 -9.86 11.35 -23.19
CA LEU A 197 -8.59 11.87 -22.70
C LEU A 197 -8.80 12.87 -21.57
N TYR A 198 -7.86 12.87 -20.64
CA TYR A 198 -7.77 13.87 -19.58
C TYR A 198 -6.83 14.99 -20.02
N ARG A 199 -7.21 16.24 -19.76
CA ARG A 199 -6.43 17.44 -20.11
C ARG A 199 -6.12 18.27 -18.86
N ARG A 200 -4.83 18.31 -18.47
CA ARG A 200 -4.35 19.17 -17.38
C ARG A 200 -3.61 20.38 -17.93
N TYR A 201 -4.18 21.54 -17.67
CA TYR A 201 -3.61 22.85 -17.91
C TYR A 201 -2.77 23.25 -16.71
N ARG A 202 -1.54 23.70 -16.96
CA ARG A 202 -0.73 24.40 -15.98
C ARG A 202 -0.72 25.87 -16.34
N LEU A 203 -1.41 26.67 -15.55
CA LEU A 203 -1.42 28.12 -15.64
C LEU A 203 -0.49 28.72 -14.59
N VAL A 204 -0.13 29.99 -14.75
CA VAL A 204 0.62 30.77 -13.77
C VAL A 204 0.08 32.18 -13.72
N MET A 205 -0.09 32.70 -12.50
CA MET A 205 -0.41 34.11 -12.27
C MET A 205 0.88 34.86 -11.99
N VAL A 206 1.12 35.97 -12.71
CA VAL A 206 2.26 36.86 -12.49
C VAL A 206 1.73 38.27 -12.31
N GLY A 207 1.65 38.75 -11.06
CA GLY A 207 1.19 40.12 -10.76
C GLY A 207 -0.25 40.40 -11.22
N GLY A 208 -1.10 39.37 -11.21
CA GLY A 208 -2.50 39.44 -11.62
C GLY A 208 -2.76 39.04 -13.08
N GLU A 209 -1.71 38.89 -13.89
CA GLU A 209 -1.87 38.46 -15.29
C GLU A 209 -1.69 36.94 -15.44
N PRO A 210 -2.62 36.25 -16.12
CA PRO A 210 -2.54 34.80 -16.35
C PRO A 210 -1.66 34.46 -17.56
N PHE A 211 -0.89 33.39 -17.44
CA PHE A 211 -0.14 32.79 -18.54
C PHE A 211 -0.34 31.27 -18.54
N ILE A 212 -0.20 30.64 -19.70
CA ILE A 212 -0.19 29.18 -19.83
C ILE A 212 1.25 28.64 -19.89
N LYS A 213 1.54 27.67 -19.04
CA LYS A 213 2.77 26.87 -19.11
C LYS A 213 2.55 25.62 -19.94
N SER A 214 1.57 24.75 -19.70
CA SER A 214 1.48 23.54 -20.54
C SER A 214 0.11 22.92 -20.50
N VAL A 215 -0.16 22.07 -21.49
CA VAL A 215 -1.33 21.19 -21.50
C VAL A 215 -0.84 19.76 -21.63
N ILE A 216 -1.02 18.97 -20.58
CA ILE A 216 -0.72 17.54 -20.62
C ILE A 216 -2.00 16.79 -20.96
N MET A 217 -1.93 15.97 -22.00
CA MET A 217 -2.99 15.07 -22.45
C MET A 217 -2.59 13.63 -22.17
N GLY A 218 -3.49 12.83 -21.60
CA GLY A 218 -3.23 11.42 -21.33
C GLY A 218 -4.48 10.60 -21.07
N PRO A 219 -4.35 9.26 -21.03
CA PRO A 219 -5.49 8.34 -20.93
C PRO A 219 -6.02 8.17 -19.50
N GLY A 220 -5.39 8.80 -18.50
CA GLY A 220 -5.76 8.66 -17.09
C GLY A 220 -5.73 9.99 -16.35
N TRP A 221 -6.48 10.06 -15.26
CA TRP A 221 -6.71 11.27 -14.47
C TRP A 221 -5.45 11.81 -13.77
N ASN A 222 -4.52 10.94 -13.34
CA ASN A 222 -3.30 11.35 -12.64
C ASN A 222 -2.18 11.71 -13.64
N LEU A 223 -2.28 12.92 -14.20
CA LEU A 223 -1.40 13.38 -15.27
C LEU A 223 -0.07 13.92 -14.74
N HIS A 224 1.03 13.29 -15.16
CA HIS A 224 2.41 13.79 -15.01
C HIS A 224 3.08 13.90 -16.39
N ALA A 225 4.31 14.43 -16.42
CA ALA A 225 5.07 14.53 -17.67
C ALA A 225 5.23 13.18 -18.39
N SER A 226 5.35 12.08 -17.63
CA SER A 226 5.43 10.70 -18.15
C SER A 226 4.09 10.13 -18.61
N SER A 227 2.96 10.67 -18.14
CA SER A 227 1.60 10.24 -18.54
C SER A 227 1.18 10.82 -19.90
N ARG A 228 1.99 11.71 -20.46
CA ARG A 228 1.72 12.47 -21.68
C ARG A 228 1.67 11.53 -22.89
N ILE A 229 0.57 11.59 -23.64
CA ILE A 229 0.55 11.14 -25.04
C ILE A 229 1.23 12.24 -25.86
N TRP A 230 2.19 11.84 -26.69
CA TRP A 230 3.01 12.75 -27.49
C TRP A 230 3.07 12.27 -28.94
N ASP A 231 2.02 12.60 -29.68
CA ASP A 231 1.82 12.27 -31.10
C ASP A 231 1.39 13.51 -31.90
N ASP A 232 1.31 13.42 -33.22
CA ASP A 232 1.01 14.58 -34.08
C ASP A 232 -0.30 15.28 -33.71
N ARG A 233 -1.31 14.52 -33.26
CA ARG A 233 -2.63 15.03 -32.87
C ARG A 233 -2.53 15.85 -31.58
N THR A 234 -1.96 15.27 -30.53
CA THR A 234 -1.82 15.90 -29.21
C THR A 234 -0.83 17.06 -29.22
N ILE A 235 0.23 16.97 -30.02
CA ILE A 235 1.18 18.07 -30.28
C ILE A 235 0.47 19.23 -30.97
N ALA A 236 -0.29 18.97 -32.04
CA ALA A 236 -1.04 20.01 -32.74
C ALA A 236 -2.10 20.66 -31.85
N GLN A 237 -2.77 19.86 -31.00
CA GLN A 237 -3.77 20.37 -30.06
C GLN A 237 -3.14 21.25 -28.96
N GLU A 238 -2.06 20.82 -28.30
CA GLU A 238 -1.39 21.65 -27.28
C GLU A 238 -0.86 22.95 -27.89
N ARG A 239 -0.24 22.86 -29.08
CA ARG A 239 0.24 24.06 -29.79
C ARG A 239 -0.91 25.02 -30.10
N GLY A 240 -2.02 24.52 -30.66
CA GLY A 240 -3.18 25.36 -30.96
C GLY A 240 -3.74 26.08 -29.72
N ILE A 241 -3.81 25.38 -28.58
CA ILE A 241 -4.26 25.97 -27.31
C ILE A 241 -3.27 27.04 -26.81
N ILE A 242 -1.96 26.76 -26.90
CA ILE A 242 -0.92 27.70 -26.44
C ILE A 242 -0.92 28.96 -27.32
N ASP A 243 -0.94 28.79 -28.64
CA ASP A 243 -0.84 29.88 -29.62
C ASP A 243 -2.05 30.83 -29.54
N THR A 244 -3.22 30.30 -29.18
CA THR A 244 -4.48 31.06 -29.08
C THR A 244 -4.88 31.39 -27.64
N PHE A 245 -4.03 31.08 -26.65
CA PHE A 245 -4.38 31.24 -25.24
C PHE A 245 -4.86 32.64 -24.90
N ASP A 246 -4.13 33.69 -25.32
CA ASP A 246 -4.45 35.08 -24.98
C ASP A 246 -5.74 35.59 -25.63
N THR A 247 -6.13 35.03 -26.78
CA THR A 247 -7.25 35.54 -27.60
C THR A 247 -8.53 34.72 -27.46
N ASP A 248 -8.45 33.46 -27.04
CA ASP A 248 -9.62 32.58 -26.84
C ASP A 248 -9.77 32.15 -25.38
N LEU A 249 -8.85 31.32 -24.88
CA LEU A 249 -9.03 30.67 -23.58
C LEU A 249 -8.93 31.65 -22.40
N ALA A 250 -7.93 32.52 -22.37
CA ALA A 250 -7.68 33.43 -21.26
C ALA A 250 -8.86 34.38 -20.98
N PRO A 251 -9.48 35.06 -21.98
CA PRO A 251 -10.67 35.88 -21.75
C PRO A 251 -11.84 35.12 -21.11
N ARG A 252 -12.03 33.85 -21.48
CA ARG A 252 -13.15 33.01 -21.00
C ARG A 252 -12.99 32.62 -19.54
N ILE A 253 -11.76 32.35 -19.10
CA ILE A 253 -11.47 31.92 -17.73
C ILE A 253 -11.02 33.09 -16.82
N ARG A 254 -10.79 34.28 -17.38
CA ARG A 254 -10.30 35.47 -16.67
C ARG A 254 -11.10 35.80 -15.40
N PRO A 255 -12.45 35.81 -15.40
CA PRO A 255 -13.21 36.14 -14.18
C PRO A 255 -12.90 35.19 -13.01
N ALA A 256 -12.76 33.88 -13.29
CA ALA A 256 -12.42 32.90 -12.27
C ALA A 256 -10.97 33.07 -11.78
N LEU A 257 -10.01 33.32 -12.70
CA LEU A 257 -8.60 33.54 -12.34
C LEU A 257 -8.38 34.82 -11.54
N ASP A 258 -9.08 35.92 -11.87
CA ASP A 258 -9.04 37.17 -11.11
C ASP A 258 -9.58 36.97 -9.69
N ALA A 259 -10.66 36.19 -9.53
CA ALA A 259 -11.20 35.84 -8.23
C ALA A 259 -10.22 34.97 -7.41
N ILE A 260 -9.56 33.98 -8.03
CA ILE A 260 -8.52 33.18 -7.37
C ILE A 260 -7.37 34.08 -6.92
N TYR A 261 -6.88 34.95 -7.81
CA TYR A 261 -5.80 35.88 -7.51
C TYR A 261 -6.14 36.80 -6.33
N ALA A 262 -7.35 37.37 -6.31
CA ALA A 262 -7.83 38.22 -5.23
C ALA A 262 -7.94 37.48 -3.88
N ARG A 263 -8.42 36.22 -3.88
CA ARG A 263 -8.60 35.45 -2.64
C ARG A 263 -7.29 34.90 -2.08
N LEU A 264 -6.37 34.44 -2.93
CA LEU A 264 -5.06 33.94 -2.49
C LEU A 264 -4.11 35.08 -2.10
N GLY A 265 -4.14 36.20 -2.84
CA GLY A 265 -3.32 37.36 -2.55
C GLY A 265 -1.81 37.07 -2.67
N LEU A 266 -1.42 36.24 -3.64
CA LEU A 266 -0.04 35.92 -3.96
C LEU A 266 0.40 36.66 -5.24
N ASP A 267 1.65 37.13 -5.27
CA ASP A 267 2.25 37.82 -6.41
C ASP A 267 2.54 36.88 -7.57
N TYR A 268 2.96 35.65 -7.25
CA TYR A 268 3.33 34.61 -8.20
C TYR A 268 3.00 33.22 -7.69
N PHE A 269 2.16 32.50 -8.43
CA PHE A 269 1.79 31.12 -8.13
C PHE A 269 1.30 30.39 -9.38
N GLY A 270 1.47 29.07 -9.40
CA GLY A 270 0.95 28.22 -10.45
C GLY A 270 -0.44 27.67 -10.11
N ILE A 271 -1.19 27.28 -11.13
CA ILE A 271 -2.50 26.64 -11.03
C ILE A 271 -2.52 25.42 -11.95
N ASP A 272 -2.71 24.23 -11.39
CA ASP A 272 -3.02 23.03 -12.16
C ASP A 272 -4.54 22.84 -12.18
N CYS A 273 -5.12 22.80 -13.38
CA CYS A 273 -6.56 22.73 -13.57
C CYS A 273 -6.94 21.94 -14.83
N ALA A 274 -8.22 21.58 -14.92
CA ALA A 274 -8.87 21.26 -16.19
C ALA A 274 -9.79 22.43 -16.58
N VAL A 275 -10.01 22.62 -17.88
CA VAL A 275 -10.96 23.62 -18.39
C VAL A 275 -11.99 22.90 -19.24
N ARG A 276 -13.27 23.09 -18.90
CA ARG A 276 -14.40 22.51 -19.64
C ARG A 276 -14.71 23.33 -20.89
N SER A 277 -15.48 22.72 -21.80
CA SER A 277 -15.91 23.34 -23.06
C SER A 277 -16.72 24.63 -22.88
N ASP A 278 -17.38 24.82 -21.74
CA ASP A 278 -18.12 26.03 -21.35
C ASP A 278 -17.24 27.13 -20.72
N GLY A 279 -15.96 26.85 -20.47
CA GLY A 279 -15.04 27.76 -19.77
C GLY A 279 -15.00 27.59 -18.25
N THR A 280 -15.76 26.64 -17.68
CA THR A 280 -15.66 26.31 -16.26
C THR A 280 -14.29 25.72 -15.94
N VAL A 281 -13.62 26.25 -14.92
CA VAL A 281 -12.29 25.78 -14.48
C VAL A 281 -12.44 24.83 -13.30
N LEU A 282 -11.87 23.63 -13.39
CA LEU A 282 -11.72 22.70 -12.27
C LEU A 282 -10.30 22.79 -11.72
N VAL A 283 -10.11 23.35 -10.53
CA VAL A 283 -8.77 23.51 -9.93
C VAL A 283 -8.40 22.30 -9.09
N PHE A 284 -7.24 21.72 -9.38
CA PHE A 284 -6.65 20.63 -8.60
C PHE A 284 -5.67 21.14 -7.55
N GLU A 285 -4.95 22.22 -7.89
CA GLU A 285 -3.86 22.75 -7.08
C GLU A 285 -3.56 24.19 -7.46
N ALA A 286 -3.33 25.05 -6.46
CA ALA A 286 -2.83 26.41 -6.66
C ALA A 286 -1.83 26.75 -5.56
N ASN A 287 -0.56 26.97 -5.91
CA ASN A 287 0.50 27.28 -4.94
C ASN A 287 1.74 27.92 -5.58
N ALA A 288 2.63 28.43 -4.72
CA ALA A 288 3.86 29.09 -5.14
C ALA A 288 5.03 28.12 -5.42
N THR A 289 4.88 26.80 -5.26
CA THR A 289 5.98 25.81 -5.37
C THR A 289 6.19 25.27 -6.79
N MET A 290 5.29 25.56 -7.72
CA MET A 290 5.31 24.97 -9.06
C MET A 290 6.54 25.34 -9.88
N ASN A 291 7.14 24.32 -10.53
CA ASN A 291 8.23 24.51 -11.49
C ASN A 291 7.69 25.01 -12.84
N ILE A 292 7.56 26.33 -12.97
CA ILE A 292 7.07 26.98 -14.20
C ILE A 292 8.21 27.27 -15.19
N LEU A 293 9.35 27.77 -14.70
CA LEU A 293 10.45 28.24 -15.55
C LEU A 293 11.41 27.14 -16.01
N VAL A 294 11.11 25.87 -15.69
CA VAL A 294 11.90 24.73 -16.14
C VAL A 294 11.28 24.19 -17.42
N ASP A 295 12.08 24.10 -18.48
CA ASP A 295 11.65 23.53 -19.75
C ASP A 295 11.87 22.02 -19.82
N ILE A 296 10.91 21.36 -20.44
CA ILE A 296 10.96 19.93 -20.74
C ILE A 296 11.59 19.80 -22.13
N LYS A 297 12.68 19.04 -22.25
CA LYS A 297 13.42 18.89 -23.51
C LYS A 297 12.80 17.81 -24.42
N LEU A 298 11.52 17.96 -24.79
CA LEU A 298 10.89 17.12 -25.83
C LEU A 298 10.90 17.85 -27.18
N GLN A 299 10.81 17.08 -28.26
CA GLN A 299 10.72 17.60 -29.63
C GLN A 299 9.36 17.22 -30.26
N PRO A 300 8.70 18.14 -30.98
CA PRO A 300 9.09 19.54 -31.19
C PRO A 300 8.98 20.37 -29.90
N ASP A 301 9.79 21.40 -29.75
CA ASP A 301 9.71 22.33 -28.63
C ASP A 301 8.47 23.24 -28.78
N LEU A 302 7.56 23.17 -27.81
CA LEU A 302 6.36 24.02 -27.76
C LEU A 302 6.46 25.12 -26.69
N TRP A 303 7.60 25.22 -26.01
CA TRP A 303 7.62 25.68 -24.62
C TRP A 303 8.62 26.78 -24.30
N SER A 304 9.77 26.82 -24.99
CA SER A 304 10.82 27.79 -24.67
C SER A 304 10.37 29.25 -24.80
N GLU A 305 9.65 29.61 -25.87
CA GLU A 305 9.22 31.00 -26.11
C GLU A 305 8.32 31.53 -24.99
N ARG A 306 7.30 30.76 -24.61
CA ARG A 306 6.37 31.16 -23.56
C ARG A 306 6.99 31.07 -22.16
N THR A 307 7.93 30.16 -21.93
CA THR A 307 8.75 30.19 -20.70
C THR A 307 9.56 31.48 -20.61
N ALA A 308 10.14 31.94 -21.73
CA ALA A 308 10.83 33.23 -21.79
C ALA A 308 9.88 34.41 -21.53
N ARG A 309 8.65 34.37 -22.06
CA ARG A 309 7.63 35.41 -21.81
C ARG A 309 7.20 35.45 -20.33
N ILE A 310 6.95 34.30 -19.71
CA ILE A 310 6.63 34.21 -18.27
C ILE A 310 7.81 34.72 -17.43
N LYS A 311 9.04 34.33 -17.78
CA LYS A 311 10.25 34.82 -17.10
C LYS A 311 10.36 36.34 -17.21
N ALA A 312 10.18 36.91 -18.40
CA ALA A 312 10.24 38.36 -18.61
C ALA A 312 9.19 39.11 -17.78
N ALA A 313 7.95 38.62 -17.73
CA ALA A 313 6.90 39.19 -16.90
C ALA A 313 7.23 39.14 -15.39
N LEU A 314 7.82 38.03 -14.92
CA LEU A 314 8.23 37.89 -13.53
C LEU A 314 9.42 38.79 -13.18
N VAL A 315 10.41 38.92 -14.07
CA VAL A 315 11.53 39.85 -13.89
C VAL A 315 11.04 41.30 -13.82
N ASP A 316 10.13 41.68 -14.69
CA ASP A 316 9.51 43.00 -14.69
C ASP A 316 8.75 43.27 -13.38
N LEU A 317 7.97 42.29 -12.89
CA LEU A 317 7.28 42.39 -11.61
C LEU A 317 8.23 42.49 -10.41
N LEU A 318 9.34 41.73 -10.40
CA LEU A 318 10.32 41.77 -9.31
C LEU A 318 11.09 43.09 -9.26
N ARG A 319 11.23 43.80 -10.39
CA ARG A 319 11.90 45.11 -10.46
C ARG A 319 11.03 46.25 -9.93
N ASP A 320 9.71 46.09 -9.92
CA ASP A 320 8.77 47.12 -9.47
C ASP A 320 7.91 46.63 -8.30
N SER A 321 8.43 46.79 -7.09
CA SER A 321 7.75 46.40 -5.85
C SER A 321 6.44 47.17 -5.56
N SER A 322 6.17 48.28 -6.26
CA SER A 322 4.88 48.99 -6.14
C SER A 322 3.70 48.20 -6.70
N ARG A 323 4.00 47.21 -7.56
CA ARG A 323 3.02 46.31 -8.16
C ARG A 323 2.71 45.08 -7.29
N TRP A 324 3.46 44.87 -6.22
CA TRP A 324 3.27 43.69 -5.37
C TRP A 324 1.96 43.77 -4.59
N VAL A 325 1.33 42.63 -4.37
CA VAL A 325 0.01 42.49 -3.72
C VAL A 325 0.01 43.15 -2.35
N THR A 326 1.08 43.01 -1.56
CA THR A 326 1.16 43.61 -0.21
C THR A 326 1.10 45.12 -0.21
N VAL A 327 1.48 45.77 -1.31
CA VAL A 327 1.41 47.23 -1.46
C VAL A 327 0.03 47.65 -1.95
N ARG A 328 -0.56 46.90 -2.88
CA ARG A 328 -1.88 47.19 -3.45
C ARG A 328 -3.05 46.79 -2.55
N GLN A 329 -2.85 45.80 -1.70
CA GLN A 329 -3.85 45.24 -0.77
C GLN A 329 -3.21 45.05 0.63
N PRO A 330 -2.99 46.15 1.37
CA PRO A 330 -2.26 46.11 2.66
C PRO A 330 -3.03 45.40 3.79
N SER A 331 -4.36 45.28 3.69
CA SER A 331 -5.16 44.51 4.64
C SER A 331 -5.06 43.01 4.35
N LEU A 332 -4.53 42.26 5.31
CA LEU A 332 -4.74 40.81 5.39
C LEU A 332 -6.25 40.54 5.57
N PRO A 333 -6.83 39.49 4.97
CA PRO A 333 -8.17 39.02 5.31
C PRO A 333 -8.26 38.87 6.82
N ALA A 334 -9.41 39.26 7.40
CA ALA A 334 -9.62 39.30 8.85
C ALA A 334 -9.34 37.96 9.55
N ASP A 335 -9.32 36.85 8.80
CA ASP A 335 -9.21 35.48 9.30
C ASP A 335 -7.77 34.95 9.40
N VAL A 336 -6.78 35.68 8.85
CA VAL A 336 -5.37 35.25 8.80
C VAL A 336 -4.72 35.11 10.20
N PRO A 337 -4.94 36.02 11.17
CA PRO A 337 -4.36 35.86 12.51
C PRO A 337 -4.86 34.61 13.26
N ALA A 338 -6.12 34.21 13.06
CA ALA A 338 -6.68 32.97 13.62
C ALA A 338 -6.09 31.73 12.92
N GLN A 339 -5.82 31.82 11.61
CA GLN A 339 -5.20 30.76 10.82
C GLN A 339 -3.73 30.53 11.20
N ILE A 340 -2.96 31.59 11.52
CA ILE A 340 -1.57 31.49 12.00
C ILE A 340 -1.50 30.77 13.36
N ALA A 341 -2.49 30.98 14.24
CA ALA A 341 -2.61 30.24 15.49
C ALA A 341 -3.01 28.76 15.25
N ALA A 342 -3.89 28.52 14.27
CA ALA A 342 -4.38 27.19 13.87
C ALA A 342 -3.40 26.33 13.05
N VAL A 343 -2.27 26.89 12.58
CA VAL A 343 -1.13 26.07 12.08
C VAL A 343 -0.60 25.13 13.19
N SER A 344 -1.00 25.36 14.44
CA SER A 344 -0.79 24.48 15.59
C SER A 344 -1.95 23.50 15.87
N SER A 345 -2.76 23.13 14.85
CA SER A 345 -4.06 22.42 14.93
C SER A 345 -5.23 23.34 15.34
N PRO A 346 -6.45 23.12 14.79
CA PRO A 346 -7.13 21.84 14.79
C PRO A 346 -7.08 21.17 13.41
N ALA A 347 -6.23 20.14 13.29
CA ALA A 347 -6.75 18.90 12.74
C ALA A 347 -8.12 18.65 13.41
N LEU A 348 -9.06 17.97 12.75
CA LEU A 348 -9.97 17.17 13.54
C LEU A 348 -9.06 16.38 14.49
N ALA A 349 -9.04 16.80 15.76
CA ALA A 349 -8.49 16.00 16.82
C ALA A 349 -9.44 14.81 16.78
N VAL A 350 -9.04 13.79 16.01
CA VAL A 350 -9.38 12.44 16.39
C VAL A 350 -8.83 12.39 17.80
N ALA A 351 -9.74 12.51 18.76
CA ALA A 351 -9.48 12.32 20.16
C ALA A 351 -8.42 11.22 20.30
N ASP A 352 -7.33 11.51 21.02
CA ASP A 352 -6.29 10.56 21.43
C ASP A 352 -6.23 9.32 20.57
N ALA A 353 -5.42 9.27 19.49
CA ALA A 353 -5.13 8.06 18.70
C ALA A 353 -6.16 6.95 18.99
N GLY A 354 -7.40 7.18 18.51
CA GLY A 354 -8.60 6.57 19.09
C GLY A 354 -8.38 5.09 19.36
N PRO A 355 -8.84 4.56 20.50
CA PRO A 355 -8.40 3.27 21.00
C PRO A 355 -8.47 2.23 19.89
N SER A 356 -7.47 1.33 19.86
CA SER A 356 -7.66 -0.03 19.33
C SER A 356 -9.11 -0.43 19.51
N LEU A 357 -9.78 -0.91 18.45
CA LEU A 357 -11.19 -1.29 18.49
C LEU A 357 -11.56 -1.84 19.86
N SER A 358 -12.61 -1.30 20.47
CA SER A 358 -13.08 -1.85 21.73
C SER A 358 -13.40 -3.34 21.55
N VAL A 359 -13.26 -4.12 22.61
CA VAL A 359 -13.61 -5.55 22.61
C VAL A 359 -15.05 -5.78 22.11
N ALA A 360 -15.95 -4.83 22.38
CA ALA A 360 -17.32 -4.85 21.86
C ALA A 360 -17.38 -4.71 20.32
N GLU A 361 -16.57 -3.83 19.72
CA GLU A 361 -16.52 -3.67 18.26
C GLU A 361 -15.91 -4.89 17.56
N VAL A 362 -14.91 -5.54 18.17
CA VAL A 362 -14.34 -6.80 17.69
C VAL A 362 -15.41 -7.91 17.75
N GLY A 363 -16.11 -8.03 18.87
CA GLY A 363 -17.22 -8.98 19.06
C GLY A 363 -18.36 -8.77 18.06
N ASP A 364 -18.79 -7.52 17.87
CA ASP A 364 -19.82 -7.16 16.88
C ASP A 364 -19.40 -7.50 15.44
N GLY A 365 -18.12 -7.31 15.12
CA GLY A 365 -17.53 -7.73 13.84
C GLY A 365 -17.62 -9.24 13.64
N CYS A 366 -17.26 -10.03 14.66
CA CYS A 366 -17.37 -11.48 14.66
C CYS A 366 -18.84 -11.94 14.47
N HIS A 367 -19.79 -11.31 15.17
CA HIS A 367 -21.22 -11.60 15.02
C HIS A 367 -21.78 -11.22 13.64
N LYS A 368 -21.27 -10.15 13.02
CA LYS A 368 -21.65 -9.77 11.64
C LYS A 368 -21.14 -10.80 10.64
N GLU A 369 -19.90 -11.27 10.80
CA GLU A 369 -19.34 -12.30 9.91
C GLU A 369 -20.13 -13.61 10.00
N HIS A 370 -20.47 -14.06 11.21
CA HIS A 370 -21.32 -15.25 11.39
C HIS A 370 -22.64 -15.12 10.64
N ARG A 371 -23.34 -13.98 10.76
CA ARG A 371 -24.60 -13.73 10.04
C ARG A 371 -24.42 -13.71 8.52
N LEU A 372 -23.32 -13.16 8.02
CA LEU A 372 -23.02 -13.17 6.58
C LEU A 372 -22.79 -14.59 6.07
N ARG A 373 -22.07 -15.41 6.83
CA ARG A 373 -21.84 -16.81 6.49
C ARG A 373 -23.12 -17.64 6.55
N ASP A 374 -23.96 -17.44 7.55
CA ASP A 374 -25.27 -18.12 7.65
C ASP A 374 -26.17 -17.82 6.44
N ALA A 375 -25.96 -16.68 5.78
CA ALA A 375 -26.70 -16.27 4.59
C ALA A 375 -26.10 -16.80 3.27
N LEU A 376 -24.99 -17.53 3.29
CA LEU A 376 -24.35 -18.08 2.09
C LEU A 376 -25.24 -19.13 1.40
N ALA A 377 -25.16 -19.16 0.07
CA ALA A 377 -25.81 -20.20 -0.71
C ALA A 377 -25.24 -21.58 -0.38
N THR A 378 -26.08 -22.62 -0.42
CA THR A 378 -25.68 -24.00 -0.15
C THR A 378 -25.81 -24.86 -1.42
N SER A 379 -24.81 -25.71 -1.66
CA SER A 379 -24.84 -26.82 -2.62
C SER A 379 -25.17 -28.14 -1.90
N GLU A 380 -25.18 -29.24 -2.65
CA GLU A 380 -25.33 -30.59 -2.09
C GLU A 380 -24.22 -30.94 -1.09
N ASP A 381 -23.03 -30.34 -1.22
CA ASP A 381 -21.86 -30.61 -0.39
C ASP A 381 -21.69 -29.64 0.80
N GLY A 382 -22.47 -28.56 0.87
CA GLY A 382 -22.40 -27.55 1.94
C GLY A 382 -22.43 -26.11 1.42
N GLN A 383 -22.00 -25.15 2.23
CA GLN A 383 -21.95 -23.72 1.87
C GLN A 383 -21.02 -23.47 0.68
N VAL A 384 -21.36 -22.47 -0.13
CA VAL A 384 -20.60 -22.02 -1.31
C VAL A 384 -20.18 -20.58 -1.11
N ALA A 385 -18.87 -20.31 -1.21
CA ALA A 385 -18.36 -18.95 -1.19
C ALA A 385 -18.67 -18.21 -2.50
N ASP A 386 -19.15 -16.98 -2.37
CA ASP A 386 -19.44 -16.06 -3.47
C ASP A 386 -18.24 -15.17 -3.82
N THR A 387 -17.41 -14.83 -2.84
CA THR A 387 -16.22 -13.98 -2.99
C THR A 387 -14.97 -14.55 -2.31
N TYR A 388 -13.80 -14.09 -2.73
CA TYR A 388 -12.51 -14.45 -2.10
C TYR A 388 -12.49 -14.04 -0.63
N ASP A 389 -13.02 -12.85 -0.32
CA ASP A 389 -13.00 -12.27 1.00
C ASP A 389 -13.85 -13.09 1.99
N THR A 390 -15.01 -13.58 1.55
CA THR A 390 -15.86 -14.46 2.34
C THR A 390 -15.26 -15.85 2.50
N LEU A 391 -14.66 -16.42 1.45
CA LEU A 391 -13.99 -17.72 1.52
C LEU A 391 -12.86 -17.72 2.57
N HIS A 392 -12.03 -16.68 2.54
CA HIS A 392 -10.86 -16.57 3.40
C HIS A 392 -11.11 -15.73 4.65
N SER A 393 -12.34 -15.28 4.90
CA SER A 393 -12.70 -14.52 6.10
C SER A 393 -11.81 -13.28 6.29
N VAL A 394 -11.47 -12.63 5.17
CA VAL A 394 -10.52 -11.53 5.11
C VAL A 394 -10.94 -10.42 6.08
N ARG A 395 -12.25 -10.22 6.27
CA ARG A 395 -12.79 -9.26 7.23
C ARG A 395 -12.43 -9.55 8.68
N LEU A 396 -12.46 -10.82 9.12
CA LEU A 396 -12.02 -11.21 10.47
C LEU A 396 -10.50 -11.04 10.62
N VAL A 397 -9.75 -11.37 9.56
CA VAL A 397 -8.30 -11.13 9.51
C VAL A 397 -7.99 -9.64 9.64
N THR A 398 -8.68 -8.77 8.89
CA THR A 398 -8.54 -7.31 9.00
C THR A 398 -8.96 -6.79 10.37
N LEU A 399 -10.04 -7.32 10.94
CA LEU A 399 -10.49 -6.94 12.29
C LEU A 399 -9.40 -7.20 13.32
N ILE A 400 -8.74 -8.36 13.29
CA ILE A 400 -7.63 -8.71 14.19
C ILE A 400 -6.46 -7.74 14.01
N LEU A 401 -6.15 -7.32 12.78
CA LEU A 401 -5.03 -6.43 12.48
C LEU A 401 -5.29 -4.97 12.90
N ASP A 402 -6.52 -4.49 12.71
CA ASP A 402 -6.93 -3.11 13.00
C ASP A 402 -7.13 -2.84 14.49
N SER A 403 -7.41 -3.87 15.27
CA SER A 403 -7.59 -3.81 16.72
C SER A 403 -6.26 -3.92 17.49
N ILE A 404 -5.15 -4.21 16.81
CA ILE A 404 -3.84 -4.21 17.46
C ILE A 404 -3.50 -2.76 17.85
N PRO A 405 -3.23 -2.45 19.14
CA PRO A 405 -2.92 -1.10 19.58
C PRO A 405 -1.74 -0.49 18.80
N GLY A 406 -1.93 0.72 18.26
CA GLY A 406 -0.90 1.44 17.50
C GLY A 406 0.30 1.90 18.35
N ALA A 407 0.17 1.88 19.67
CA ALA A 407 1.24 2.22 20.62
C ALA A 407 2.29 1.11 20.79
N LEU A 408 2.01 -0.11 20.33
CA LEU A 408 2.97 -1.20 20.39
C LEU A 408 4.14 -0.94 19.45
N THR A 409 5.31 -1.40 19.87
CA THR A 409 6.47 -1.40 18.98
C THR A 409 6.23 -2.34 17.81
N ASP A 410 6.89 -2.02 16.72
CA ASP A 410 6.93 -2.79 15.49
C ASP A 410 7.27 -4.28 15.72
N ASP A 411 8.16 -4.56 16.69
CA ASP A 411 8.55 -5.92 17.09
C ASP A 411 7.48 -6.60 17.95
N ALA A 412 6.80 -5.86 18.83
CA ALA A 412 5.66 -6.39 19.58
C ALA A 412 4.49 -6.74 18.65
N HIS A 413 4.24 -5.92 17.62
CA HIS A 413 3.30 -6.23 16.52
C HIS A 413 3.68 -7.51 15.81
N ALA A 414 4.94 -7.64 15.38
CA ALA A 414 5.41 -8.85 14.68
C ALA A 414 5.25 -10.08 15.58
N ARG A 415 5.69 -10.04 16.84
CA ARG A 415 5.53 -11.15 17.80
C ARG A 415 4.06 -11.55 17.97
N TYR A 416 3.18 -10.57 18.11
CA TYR A 416 1.75 -10.84 18.26
C TYR A 416 1.16 -11.49 17.01
N LEU A 417 1.59 -11.07 15.82
CA LEU A 417 1.24 -11.74 14.58
C LEU A 417 1.69 -13.21 14.57
N PHE A 418 2.95 -13.52 14.91
CA PHE A 418 3.42 -14.92 14.99
C PHE A 418 2.59 -15.76 15.97
N PHE A 419 2.19 -15.18 17.10
CA PHE A 419 1.24 -15.82 18.02
C PHE A 419 -0.09 -16.13 17.31
N ILE A 420 -0.72 -15.15 16.67
CA ILE A 420 -1.99 -15.37 15.94
C ILE A 420 -1.86 -16.43 14.83
N LEU A 421 -0.77 -16.43 14.05
CA LEU A 421 -0.52 -17.43 13.01
C LEU A 421 -0.48 -18.86 13.60
N ALA A 422 0.18 -19.04 14.75
CA ALA A 422 0.22 -20.32 15.45
C ALA A 422 -1.16 -20.75 15.96
N ARG A 423 -2.02 -19.81 16.37
CA ARG A 423 -3.39 -20.08 16.82
C ARG A 423 -4.32 -20.53 15.69
N PHE A 424 -4.10 -20.01 14.48
CA PHE A 424 -4.76 -20.52 13.28
C PHE A 424 -4.35 -21.97 12.98
N CYS A 425 -3.07 -22.33 13.16
CA CYS A 425 -2.60 -23.71 13.06
C CYS A 425 -3.23 -24.61 14.13
N ASP A 426 -3.30 -24.16 15.39
CA ASP A 426 -3.89 -24.92 16.50
C ASP A 426 -5.35 -25.33 16.22
N ALA A 427 -6.18 -24.40 15.73
CA ALA A 427 -7.57 -24.67 15.41
C ALA A 427 -7.72 -25.76 14.32
N ASN A 428 -6.90 -25.69 13.28
CA ASN A 428 -6.89 -26.67 12.19
C ASN A 428 -6.31 -28.03 12.61
N LEU A 429 -5.27 -28.03 13.44
CA LEU A 429 -4.69 -29.26 13.99
C LEU A 429 -5.71 -29.99 14.89
N ALA A 430 -6.46 -29.26 15.71
CA ALA A 430 -7.50 -29.84 16.56
C ALA A 430 -8.58 -30.56 15.72
N GLU A 431 -9.08 -29.92 14.66
CA GLU A 431 -10.04 -30.51 13.72
C GLU A 431 -9.50 -31.78 13.06
N LEU A 432 -8.26 -31.74 12.57
CA LEU A 432 -7.61 -32.91 11.95
C LEU A 432 -7.42 -34.05 12.95
N CYS A 433 -7.05 -33.75 14.21
CA CYS A 433 -6.92 -34.74 15.26
C CYS A 433 -8.26 -35.44 15.52
N ASP A 434 -9.34 -34.67 15.62
CA ASP A 434 -10.69 -35.21 15.80
C ASP A 434 -11.13 -36.11 14.65
N TRP A 435 -10.87 -35.71 13.40
CA TRP A 435 -11.21 -36.54 12.24
C TRP A 435 -10.37 -37.80 12.16
N THR A 436 -9.06 -37.69 12.43
CA THR A 436 -8.16 -38.85 12.47
C THR A 436 -8.62 -39.85 13.52
N ARG A 437 -9.02 -39.37 14.71
CA ARG A 437 -9.54 -40.20 15.79
C ARG A 437 -10.77 -40.99 15.34
N ARG A 438 -11.74 -40.30 14.71
CA ARG A 438 -12.97 -40.93 14.18
C ARG A 438 -12.71 -41.93 13.05
N ASP A 439 -11.64 -41.74 12.28
CA ASP A 439 -11.22 -42.71 11.26
C ASP A 439 -10.65 -43.98 11.89
N VAL A 440 -9.80 -43.85 12.91
CA VAL A 440 -9.25 -45.01 13.64
C VAL A 440 -10.37 -45.79 14.35
N GLU A 441 -11.26 -45.10 15.07
CA GLU A 441 -12.41 -45.73 15.77
C GLU A 441 -13.33 -46.51 14.81
N ALA A 442 -13.43 -46.07 13.57
CA ALA A 442 -14.26 -46.70 12.55
C ALA A 442 -13.50 -47.69 11.65
N GLY A 443 -12.23 -47.99 11.97
CA GLY A 443 -11.38 -48.91 11.19
C GLY A 443 -10.94 -48.38 9.82
N ARG A 444 -11.05 -47.09 9.54
CA ARG A 444 -10.64 -46.45 8.27
C ARG A 444 -9.17 -46.03 8.30
N ILE A 445 -8.28 -47.01 8.41
CA ILE A 445 -6.84 -46.78 8.67
C ILE A 445 -6.15 -45.95 7.58
N ASP A 446 -6.47 -46.16 6.30
CA ASP A 446 -5.93 -45.35 5.20
C ASP A 446 -6.33 -43.87 5.31
N GLY A 447 -7.57 -43.61 5.74
CA GLY A 447 -8.07 -42.26 5.99
C GLY A 447 -7.35 -41.59 7.15
N ALA A 448 -7.13 -42.31 8.24
CA ALA A 448 -6.35 -41.85 9.38
C ALA A 448 -4.89 -41.54 9.01
N ALA A 449 -4.24 -42.43 8.25
CA ALA A 449 -2.86 -42.23 7.78
C ALA A 449 -2.75 -41.02 6.83
N SER A 450 -3.74 -40.78 5.97
CA SER A 450 -3.80 -39.58 5.11
C SER A 450 -3.92 -38.30 5.95
N ARG A 451 -4.79 -38.28 6.97
CA ARG A 451 -4.97 -37.10 7.85
C ARG A 451 -3.76 -36.83 8.73
N LEU A 452 -3.06 -37.86 9.20
CA LEU A 452 -1.79 -37.68 9.91
C LEU A 452 -0.72 -36.99 9.02
N LYS A 453 -0.77 -37.16 7.69
CA LYS A 453 0.11 -36.40 6.77
C LYS A 453 -0.16 -34.90 6.85
N TRP A 454 -1.41 -34.49 6.94
CA TRP A 454 -1.80 -33.10 7.14
C TRP A 454 -1.35 -32.58 8.51
N ILE A 455 -1.56 -33.36 9.58
CA ILE A 455 -1.09 -33.04 10.93
C ILE A 455 0.42 -32.80 10.94
N GLU A 456 1.21 -33.72 10.36
CA GLU A 456 2.67 -33.60 10.27
C GLU A 456 3.11 -32.30 9.57
N ARG A 457 2.48 -31.94 8.45
CA ARG A 457 2.83 -30.72 7.70
C ARG A 457 2.42 -29.44 8.41
N LEU A 458 1.27 -29.42 9.09
CA LEU A 458 0.85 -28.26 9.86
C LEU A 458 1.65 -28.10 11.15
N LEU A 459 2.05 -29.19 11.80
CA LEU A 459 2.99 -29.15 12.93
C LEU A 459 4.33 -28.57 12.51
N ARG A 460 4.86 -28.98 11.35
CA ARG A 460 6.09 -28.41 10.79
C ARG A 460 5.96 -26.92 10.49
N LEU A 461 4.84 -26.49 9.88
CA LEU A 461 4.56 -25.08 9.64
C LEU A 461 4.50 -24.29 10.96
N LYS A 462 3.84 -24.82 11.99
CA LYS A 462 3.77 -24.20 13.32
C LYS A 462 5.15 -24.10 13.98
N HIS A 463 5.98 -25.14 13.86
CA HIS A 463 7.37 -25.12 14.30
C HIS A 463 8.16 -24.02 13.57
N ASP A 464 8.07 -23.94 12.24
CA ASP A 464 8.74 -22.91 11.45
C ASP A 464 8.27 -21.50 11.88
N ILE A 465 6.97 -21.29 12.13
CA ILE A 465 6.43 -20.03 12.70
C ILE A 465 7.13 -19.67 14.02
N ALA A 466 7.33 -20.63 14.92
CA ALA A 466 8.02 -20.40 16.19
C ALA A 466 9.51 -20.09 16.01
N VAL A 467 10.20 -20.73 15.05
CA VAL A 467 11.63 -20.50 14.76
C VAL A 467 11.88 -19.08 14.24
N TYR A 468 11.00 -18.55 13.40
CA TYR A 468 11.12 -17.19 12.84
C TYR A 468 10.57 -16.10 13.78
N ALA A 469 9.91 -16.48 14.86
CA ALA A 469 9.35 -15.49 15.79
C ALA A 469 10.47 -14.76 16.56
N PRO A 470 10.33 -13.44 16.78
CA PRO A 470 11.30 -12.71 17.60
C PRO A 470 11.38 -13.29 19.02
N PRO A 471 12.58 -13.38 19.62
CA PRO A 471 12.76 -13.98 20.93
C PRO A 471 11.91 -13.28 21.98
N PRO A 472 11.34 -14.01 22.96
CA PRO A 472 10.58 -13.39 24.03
C PRO A 472 11.50 -12.50 24.90
N PRO A 473 11.00 -11.39 25.45
CA PRO A 473 11.72 -10.65 26.48
C PRO A 473 11.95 -11.53 27.72
N PRO A 474 12.95 -11.24 28.58
CA PRO A 474 13.16 -11.98 29.81
C PRO A 474 11.89 -11.96 30.66
N ILE A 475 11.40 -13.15 31.02
CA ILE A 475 10.13 -13.39 31.72
C ILE A 475 10.07 -12.50 32.96
N ARG A 476 9.06 -11.64 33.06
CA ARG A 476 8.63 -11.03 34.31
C ARG A 476 7.43 -11.82 34.80
N SER A 477 7.46 -12.25 36.06
CA SER A 477 6.41 -13.08 36.66
C SER A 477 5.04 -12.44 36.55
N GLY A 478 4.07 -13.22 36.08
CA GLY A 478 2.68 -12.81 35.83
C GLY A 478 2.30 -13.12 34.39
N ASP A 479 2.22 -14.41 34.05
CA ASP A 479 1.77 -14.86 32.73
C ASP A 479 0.37 -14.28 32.46
N ALA A 480 0.20 -13.67 31.29
CA ALA A 480 -1.13 -13.28 30.83
C ALA A 480 -2.03 -14.52 30.83
N ASP A 481 -3.28 -14.38 31.28
CA ASP A 481 -4.29 -15.44 31.23
C ASP A 481 -4.68 -15.68 29.76
N VAL A 482 -3.86 -16.46 29.05
CA VAL A 482 -4.05 -16.76 27.62
C VAL A 482 -5.04 -17.92 27.51
N PRO A 483 -6.15 -17.76 26.77
CA PRO A 483 -7.09 -18.84 26.54
C PRO A 483 -6.42 -20.09 25.98
N ALA A 484 -6.81 -21.26 26.51
CA ALA A 484 -6.17 -22.52 26.19
C ALA A 484 -6.23 -22.87 24.69
N SER A 485 -5.24 -23.62 24.21
CA SER A 485 -5.27 -24.19 22.85
C SER A 485 -6.27 -25.33 22.73
N PRO A 486 -7.05 -25.42 21.63
CA PRO A 486 -7.87 -26.59 21.36
C PRO A 486 -7.04 -27.80 20.91
N PHE A 487 -5.79 -27.60 20.49
CA PHE A 487 -4.95 -28.66 19.91
C PHE A 487 -4.49 -29.72 20.94
N PRO A 488 -3.90 -29.38 22.11
CA PRO A 488 -3.42 -30.39 23.05
C PRO A 488 -4.51 -31.36 23.53
N PRO A 489 -5.74 -30.92 23.91
CA PRO A 489 -6.82 -31.85 24.24
C PRO A 489 -7.20 -32.78 23.09
N ALA A 490 -7.25 -32.28 21.85
CA ALA A 490 -7.57 -33.09 20.68
C ALA A 490 -6.46 -34.11 20.36
N LEU A 491 -5.19 -33.72 20.52
CA LEU A 491 -4.05 -34.62 20.36
C LEU A 491 -4.03 -35.73 21.40
N ASP A 492 -4.36 -35.42 22.66
CA ASP A 492 -4.43 -36.41 23.74
C ASP A 492 -5.54 -37.45 23.48
N ALA A 493 -6.71 -36.98 23.05
CA ALA A 493 -7.82 -37.85 22.65
C ALA A 493 -7.45 -38.76 21.47
N LEU A 494 -6.80 -38.23 20.43
CA LEU A 494 -6.30 -39.02 19.31
C LEU A 494 -5.24 -40.04 19.76
N SER A 495 -4.30 -39.61 20.60
CA SER A 495 -3.19 -40.44 21.09
C SER A 495 -3.72 -41.63 21.88
N SER A 496 -4.74 -41.43 22.71
CA SER A 496 -5.40 -42.50 23.47
C SER A 496 -6.00 -43.58 22.56
N VAL A 497 -6.67 -43.17 21.48
CA VAL A 497 -7.26 -44.11 20.50
C VAL A 497 -6.19 -44.85 19.69
N LEU A 498 -5.13 -44.14 19.26
CA LEU A 498 -4.02 -44.75 18.53
C LEU A 498 -3.26 -45.76 19.39
N LEU A 499 -3.03 -45.45 20.68
CA LEU A 499 -2.42 -46.39 21.62
C LEU A 499 -3.23 -47.68 21.72
N ALA A 500 -4.55 -47.58 21.94
CA ALA A 500 -5.43 -48.74 22.00
C ALA A 500 -5.40 -49.55 20.70
N HIS A 501 -5.47 -48.89 19.54
CA HIS A 501 -5.38 -49.54 18.23
C HIS A 501 -4.05 -50.29 18.04
N PHE A 502 -2.92 -49.68 18.41
CA PHE A 502 -1.62 -50.34 18.30
C PHE A 502 -1.42 -51.48 19.29
N ASP A 503 -2.00 -51.38 20.50
CA ASP A 503 -2.02 -52.47 21.47
C ASP A 503 -2.80 -53.68 20.91
N GLU A 504 -3.99 -53.44 20.36
CA GLU A 504 -4.84 -54.48 19.75
C GLU A 504 -4.21 -55.10 18.50
N ALA A 505 -3.62 -54.27 17.64
CA ALA A 505 -2.91 -54.72 16.43
C ALA A 505 -1.58 -55.44 16.74
N GLY A 506 -1.15 -55.42 18.00
CA GLY A 506 0.14 -55.94 18.45
C GLY A 506 1.27 -55.10 17.89
N PHE A 507 1.58 -53.97 18.54
CA PHE A 507 2.61 -52.96 18.21
C PHE A 507 3.50 -53.44 17.07
N PRO A 508 3.33 -52.93 15.83
CA PRO A 508 3.75 -53.64 14.62
C PRO A 508 5.27 -53.95 14.66
N ALA A 509 5.59 -55.14 15.13
CA ALA A 509 6.95 -55.52 15.47
C ALA A 509 7.64 -56.04 14.22
N ILE A 510 8.75 -55.42 13.84
CA ILE A 510 9.61 -55.72 12.69
C ILE A 510 8.96 -55.51 11.31
N ALA A 511 7.68 -55.84 11.11
CA ALA A 511 6.97 -55.62 9.83
C ALA A 511 6.78 -54.12 9.49
N ALA A 512 6.65 -53.22 10.47
CA ALA A 512 6.61 -51.77 10.22
C ALA A 512 7.99 -51.17 9.87
N ILE A 513 9.08 -51.92 10.07
CA ILE A 513 10.45 -51.52 9.68
C ILE A 513 10.76 -52.00 8.24
N ASP A 514 10.12 -53.08 7.77
CA ASP A 514 10.49 -53.76 6.51
C ASP A 514 9.37 -53.89 5.45
N ALA A 515 8.14 -53.40 5.67
CA ALA A 515 7.06 -53.48 4.67
C ALA A 515 6.59 -52.10 4.18
N GLY A 516 7.07 -51.72 2.99
CA GLY A 516 6.60 -50.55 2.24
C GLY A 516 5.19 -50.71 1.66
N GLY A 517 4.15 -50.71 2.51
CA GLY A 517 2.77 -50.57 2.02
C GLY A 517 1.59 -50.95 2.93
N ALA A 518 1.80 -51.48 4.15
CA ALA A 518 0.67 -51.77 5.04
C ALA A 518 0.14 -50.47 5.71
N ALA A 519 -1.17 -50.26 5.69
CA ALA A 519 -1.83 -49.07 6.23
C ALA A 519 -1.44 -48.80 7.69
N ASP A 520 -1.37 -49.85 8.52
CA ASP A 520 -0.97 -49.75 9.94
C ASP A 520 0.50 -49.35 10.13
N ALA A 521 1.41 -49.78 9.25
CA ALA A 521 2.82 -49.39 9.31
C ALA A 521 2.99 -47.90 8.98
N LEU A 522 2.24 -47.40 8.00
CA LEU A 522 2.21 -45.98 7.66
C LEU A 522 1.57 -45.15 8.78
N LEU A 523 0.48 -45.63 9.36
CA LEU A 523 -0.18 -45.01 10.52
C LEU A 523 0.79 -44.89 11.70
N PHE A 524 1.49 -45.97 12.04
CA PHE A 524 2.47 -46.00 13.12
C PHE A 524 3.63 -45.02 12.88
N HIS A 525 4.24 -45.05 11.69
CA HIS A 525 5.35 -44.15 11.37
C HIS A 525 4.94 -42.67 11.43
N ARG A 526 3.79 -42.32 10.85
CA ARG A 526 3.29 -40.94 10.87
C ARG A 526 2.91 -40.49 12.27
N THR A 527 2.36 -41.39 13.10
CA THR A 527 2.06 -41.09 14.51
C THR A 527 3.35 -40.73 15.25
N LYS A 528 4.40 -41.55 15.12
CA LYS A 528 5.71 -41.27 15.72
C LYS A 528 6.27 -39.90 15.31
N ASN A 529 6.21 -39.56 14.02
CA ASN A 529 6.72 -38.27 13.53
C ASN A 529 5.86 -37.10 14.04
N SER A 530 4.54 -37.25 14.08
CA SER A 530 3.63 -36.21 14.54
C SER A 530 3.81 -35.95 16.03
N ILE A 531 3.97 -37.00 16.85
CA ILE A 531 4.27 -36.84 18.27
C ILE A 531 5.63 -36.16 18.49
N LEU A 532 6.66 -36.53 17.73
CA LEU A 532 7.96 -35.86 17.80
C LEU A 532 7.85 -34.35 17.50
N LEU A 533 7.15 -33.98 16.43
CA LEU A 533 6.94 -32.58 16.06
C LEU A 533 6.06 -31.83 17.06
N ALA A 534 5.05 -32.50 17.63
CA ALA A 534 4.18 -31.92 18.65
C ALA A 534 4.90 -31.74 20.00
N GLN A 535 5.92 -32.56 20.29
CA GLN A 535 6.81 -32.38 21.44
C GLN A 535 7.72 -31.15 21.28
N GLU A 536 8.03 -30.74 20.05
CA GLU A 536 8.88 -29.58 19.78
C GLU A 536 8.14 -28.23 19.93
N ASP A 537 7.01 -28.17 20.63
CA ASP A 537 6.11 -27.03 20.54
C ASP A 537 5.96 -26.19 21.83
N SER A 538 6.02 -24.86 21.62
CA SER A 538 5.36 -23.79 22.37
C SER A 538 6.02 -23.13 23.60
N LEU A 539 7.33 -23.27 23.84
CA LEU A 539 8.04 -22.31 24.73
C LEU A 539 8.42 -21.05 23.94
N GLY A 540 7.55 -20.03 23.90
CA GLY A 540 7.97 -18.66 23.50
C GLY A 540 7.00 -17.80 22.69
N LEU A 541 5.95 -18.38 22.08
CA LEU A 541 4.90 -17.63 21.39
C LEU A 541 3.83 -17.18 22.38
N LEU A 542 4.19 -16.25 23.25
CA LEU A 542 3.26 -15.58 24.15
C LEU A 542 2.89 -14.20 23.58
N PRO A 543 1.63 -13.75 23.75
CA PRO A 543 1.28 -12.39 23.40
C PRO A 543 2.16 -11.39 24.19
N PRO A 544 2.37 -10.17 23.67
CA PRO A 544 3.02 -9.11 24.43
C PRO A 544 2.31 -8.87 25.77
N ALA A 545 3.06 -8.70 26.85
CA ALA A 545 2.52 -8.55 28.22
C ALA A 545 1.72 -7.25 28.41
N ASP A 546 1.93 -6.27 27.55
CA ASP A 546 1.24 -4.99 27.48
C ASP A 546 -0.09 -5.06 26.69
N LEU A 547 -0.44 -6.22 26.11
CA LEU A 547 -1.73 -6.41 25.46
C LEU A 547 -2.83 -6.77 26.47
N PRO A 548 -3.98 -6.07 26.47
CA PRO A 548 -5.13 -6.43 27.29
C PRO A 548 -5.64 -7.86 27.01
N ALA A 549 -5.90 -8.64 28.06
CA ALA A 549 -6.30 -10.04 27.95
C ALA A 549 -7.67 -10.22 27.25
N ASP A 550 -8.57 -9.26 27.39
CA ASP A 550 -9.87 -9.20 26.73
C ASP A 550 -9.74 -8.98 25.20
N ILE A 551 -8.78 -8.17 24.76
CA ILE A 551 -8.44 -8.03 23.33
C ILE A 551 -7.85 -9.35 22.80
N VAL A 552 -6.95 -9.98 23.56
CA VAL A 552 -6.41 -11.30 23.18
C VAL A 552 -7.55 -12.31 23.01
N ALA A 553 -8.47 -12.40 23.97
CA ALA A 553 -9.62 -13.30 23.92
C ALA A 553 -10.50 -13.03 22.69
N ALA A 554 -10.84 -11.77 22.42
CA ALA A 554 -11.66 -11.41 21.26
C ALA A 554 -10.99 -11.77 19.92
N HIS A 555 -9.67 -11.60 19.81
CA HIS A 555 -8.94 -12.04 18.62
C HIS A 555 -8.93 -13.56 18.47
N LEU A 556 -8.81 -14.30 19.56
CA LEU A 556 -8.88 -15.76 19.54
C LEU A 556 -10.27 -16.25 19.13
N ASP A 557 -11.35 -15.54 19.48
CA ASP A 557 -12.69 -15.82 18.97
C ASP A 557 -12.78 -15.57 17.47
N CYS A 558 -12.18 -14.47 16.97
CA CYS A 558 -12.07 -14.22 15.53
C CYS A 558 -11.25 -15.29 14.81
N VAL A 559 -10.15 -15.77 15.40
CA VAL A 559 -9.34 -16.88 14.86
C VAL A 559 -10.18 -18.16 14.79
N ALA A 560 -10.91 -18.50 15.85
CA ALA A 560 -11.77 -19.68 15.88
C ALA A 560 -12.87 -19.60 14.81
N ALA A 561 -13.54 -18.45 14.68
CA ALA A 561 -14.54 -18.22 13.65
C ALA A 561 -13.93 -18.29 12.24
N ALA A 562 -12.79 -17.66 12.01
CA ALA A 562 -12.10 -17.69 10.72
C ALA A 562 -11.67 -19.12 10.33
N ALA A 563 -11.13 -19.89 11.28
CA ALA A 563 -10.67 -21.26 11.08
C ALA A 563 -11.81 -22.27 10.86
N ALA A 564 -13.00 -22.03 11.41
CA ALA A 564 -14.17 -22.87 11.17
C ALA A 564 -14.62 -22.88 9.69
N GLY A 565 -14.25 -21.84 8.93
CA GLY A 565 -14.46 -21.77 7.49
C GLY A 565 -15.93 -21.89 7.05
N LEU A 566 -16.16 -22.62 5.96
CA LEU A 566 -17.48 -22.91 5.41
C LEU A 566 -18.09 -24.14 6.08
N ALA A 567 -19.39 -24.11 6.36
CA ALA A 567 -20.11 -25.28 6.85
C ALA A 567 -20.26 -26.34 5.75
N MET A 568 -19.60 -27.48 5.95
CA MET A 568 -19.57 -28.61 5.02
C MET A 568 -20.40 -29.78 5.53
N ASN A 569 -21.08 -30.50 4.62
CA ASN A 569 -21.90 -31.66 4.98
C ASN A 569 -21.06 -32.92 5.29
N ARG A 570 -19.79 -32.89 4.93
CA ARG A 570 -18.81 -33.96 5.17
C ARG A 570 -17.42 -33.38 5.50
N PRO A 571 -16.55 -34.14 6.19
CA PRO A 571 -15.17 -33.73 6.41
C PRO A 571 -14.43 -33.53 5.08
N THR A 572 -13.86 -32.35 4.87
CA THR A 572 -13.04 -32.02 3.69
C THR A 572 -11.86 -31.14 4.12
N HIS A 573 -10.79 -31.08 3.33
CA HIS A 573 -9.64 -30.24 3.62
C HIS A 573 -9.83 -28.75 3.26
N ILE A 574 -11.07 -28.27 3.12
CA ILE A 574 -11.34 -26.87 2.77
C ILE A 574 -10.83 -25.89 3.84
N ASN A 575 -10.92 -26.24 5.12
CA ASN A 575 -10.45 -25.39 6.22
C ASN A 575 -8.92 -25.27 6.21
N GLN A 576 -8.21 -26.39 6.02
CA GLN A 576 -6.75 -26.37 5.85
C GLN A 576 -6.34 -25.66 4.55
N PHE A 577 -7.12 -25.79 3.48
CA PHE A 577 -6.91 -25.01 2.26
C PHE A 577 -7.05 -23.51 2.53
N CYS A 578 -8.08 -23.10 3.27
CA CYS A 578 -8.31 -21.70 3.63
C CYS A 578 -7.22 -21.15 4.54
N LEU A 579 -6.81 -21.90 5.58
CA LEU A 579 -5.71 -21.56 6.49
C LEU A 579 -4.47 -21.12 5.70
N LEU A 580 -4.02 -21.95 4.76
CA LEU A 580 -2.77 -21.72 4.05
C LEU A 580 -2.82 -20.51 3.09
N HIS A 581 -4.02 -20.01 2.79
CA HIS A 581 -4.23 -18.73 2.09
C HIS A 581 -4.46 -17.56 3.06
N GLN A 582 -5.06 -17.79 4.24
CA GLN A 582 -5.28 -16.80 5.29
C GLN A 582 -3.97 -16.32 5.94
N LEU A 583 -2.99 -17.21 6.13
CA LEU A 583 -1.70 -16.83 6.72
C LEU A 583 -0.99 -15.72 5.91
N PRO A 584 -0.86 -15.81 4.57
CA PRO A 584 -0.41 -14.69 3.74
C PRO A 584 -1.17 -13.37 3.97
N GLU A 585 -2.50 -13.40 4.13
CA GLU A 585 -3.31 -12.20 4.34
C GLU A 585 -3.00 -11.51 5.67
N LEU A 586 -2.69 -12.29 6.71
CA LEU A 586 -2.23 -11.77 8.01
C LEU A 586 -0.80 -11.22 7.95
N ILE A 587 0.05 -11.82 7.13
CA ILE A 587 1.48 -11.48 7.03
C ILE A 587 1.72 -10.19 6.23
N VAL A 588 1.01 -10.02 5.11
CA VAL A 588 1.29 -8.95 4.15
C VAL A 588 1.21 -7.55 4.76
N PRO A 589 0.19 -7.18 5.56
CA PRO A 589 0.11 -5.85 6.16
C PRO A 589 1.32 -5.51 7.03
N THR A 590 1.84 -6.48 7.79
CA THR A 590 3.06 -6.28 8.58
C THR A 590 4.30 -6.18 7.69
N VAL A 591 4.41 -6.97 6.62
CA VAL A 591 5.50 -6.82 5.62
C VAL A 591 5.49 -5.42 5.01
N LEU A 592 4.31 -4.92 4.63
CA LEU A 592 4.14 -3.57 4.07
C LEU A 592 4.57 -2.49 5.07
N ARG A 593 4.19 -2.61 6.34
CA ARG A 593 4.63 -1.71 7.41
C ARG A 593 6.15 -1.71 7.55
N ARG A 594 6.78 -2.90 7.59
CA ARG A 594 8.25 -3.01 7.67
C ARG A 594 8.93 -2.39 6.47
N TRP A 595 8.42 -2.57 5.26
CA TRP A 595 8.98 -1.93 4.07
C TRP A 595 8.85 -0.41 4.10
N LEU A 596 7.76 0.13 4.63
CA LEU A 596 7.65 1.58 4.87
C LEU A 596 8.73 2.04 5.86
N SER A 597 8.95 1.32 6.97
CA SER A 597 10.02 1.65 7.92
C SER A 597 11.43 1.52 7.31
N VAL A 598 11.64 0.62 6.34
CA VAL A 598 12.87 0.58 5.55
C VAL A 598 13.05 1.89 4.78
N GLU A 599 12.01 2.36 4.09
CA GLU A 599 12.05 3.62 3.33
C GLU A 599 12.34 4.83 4.26
N GLU A 600 11.66 4.91 5.40
CA GLU A 600 11.87 5.98 6.39
C GLU A 600 13.30 5.97 6.96
N ALA A 601 13.83 4.78 7.28
CA ALA A 601 15.21 4.62 7.76
C ALA A 601 16.23 5.02 6.68
N LEU A 602 15.99 4.62 5.42
CA LEU A 602 16.81 5.06 4.28
C LEU A 602 16.78 6.58 4.11
N ASP A 603 15.62 7.22 4.26
CA ASP A 603 15.45 8.68 4.20
C ASP A 603 16.12 9.41 5.38
N ALA A 604 16.29 8.73 6.51
CA ALA A 604 17.05 9.19 7.67
C ALA A 604 18.57 8.94 7.54
N GLY A 605 19.01 8.18 6.54
CA GLY A 605 20.40 7.74 6.42
C GLY A 605 20.77 6.61 7.39
N ASP A 606 19.79 6.00 8.06
CA ASP A 606 19.98 4.87 8.97
C ASP A 606 19.95 3.54 8.22
N GLN A 607 21.13 3.13 7.74
CA GLN A 607 21.28 1.87 7.01
C GLN A 607 21.14 0.63 7.91
N PHE A 608 21.37 0.75 9.22
CA PHE A 608 21.23 -0.37 10.15
C PHE A 608 19.76 -0.60 10.50
N GLY A 609 19.00 0.44 10.82
CA GLY A 609 17.56 0.35 10.98
C GLY A 609 16.87 -0.16 9.70
N ALA A 610 17.29 0.32 8.53
CA ALA A 610 16.80 -0.19 7.25
C ALA A 610 17.09 -1.70 7.08
N LEU A 611 18.27 -2.18 7.47
CA LEU A 611 18.61 -3.60 7.44
C LEU A 611 17.74 -4.42 8.38
N ASP A 612 17.56 -3.96 9.63
CA ASP A 612 16.77 -4.67 10.65
C ASP A 612 15.31 -4.82 10.20
N HIS A 613 14.70 -3.75 9.69
CA HIS A 613 13.34 -3.79 9.14
C HIS A 613 13.25 -4.69 7.89
N ALA A 614 14.27 -4.69 7.02
CA ALA A 614 14.30 -5.57 5.85
C ALA A 614 14.47 -7.05 6.24
N GLN A 615 15.20 -7.36 7.31
CA GLN A 615 15.32 -8.71 7.86
C GLN A 615 14.00 -9.21 8.44
N ALA A 616 13.35 -8.39 9.27
CA ALA A 616 12.04 -8.71 9.83
C ALA A 616 10.99 -8.98 8.73
N ALA A 617 10.99 -8.17 7.67
CA ALA A 617 10.13 -8.42 6.50
C ALA A 617 10.48 -9.75 5.80
N GLY A 618 11.76 -10.10 5.70
CA GLY A 618 12.22 -11.34 5.09
C GLY A 618 11.83 -12.60 5.85
N ASP A 619 11.78 -12.52 7.18
CA ASP A 619 11.37 -13.65 8.03
C ASP A 619 9.87 -13.90 7.91
N LEU A 620 9.07 -12.83 7.87
CA LEU A 620 7.64 -12.89 7.54
C LEU A 620 7.39 -13.47 6.13
N LEU A 621 8.14 -13.01 5.12
CA LEU A 621 8.06 -13.56 3.75
C LEU A 621 8.50 -15.03 3.68
N SER A 622 9.38 -15.47 4.59
CA SER A 622 9.79 -16.87 4.67
C SER A 622 8.63 -17.74 5.15
N ILE A 623 7.88 -17.30 6.18
CA ILE A 623 6.65 -17.99 6.60
C ILE A 623 5.59 -17.99 5.50
N MET A 624 5.41 -16.86 4.80
CA MET A 624 4.51 -16.80 3.64
C MET A 624 4.89 -17.86 2.60
N LEU A 625 6.17 -18.00 2.25
CA LEU A 625 6.66 -19.06 1.37
C LEU A 625 6.40 -20.47 1.92
N ILE A 626 6.70 -20.72 3.19
CA ILE A 626 6.53 -22.04 3.81
C ILE A 626 5.05 -22.44 3.88
N SER A 627 4.15 -21.48 4.12
CA SER A 627 2.70 -21.73 4.23
C SER A 627 2.06 -22.31 2.97
N ILE A 628 2.62 -22.08 1.77
CA ILE A 628 2.07 -22.63 0.53
C ILE A 628 2.54 -24.08 0.27
N ALA A 629 3.65 -24.50 0.90
CA ALA A 629 4.28 -25.80 0.63
C ALA A 629 3.35 -27.01 0.89
N PRO A 630 2.56 -27.07 1.97
CA PRO A 630 1.66 -28.21 2.19
C PRO A 630 0.67 -28.41 1.04
N LEU A 631 0.15 -27.34 0.44
CA LEU A 631 -0.75 -27.46 -0.71
C LEU A 631 -0.05 -28.09 -1.93
N ALA A 632 1.23 -27.77 -2.15
CA ALA A 632 1.99 -28.37 -3.25
C ALA A 632 2.40 -29.83 -3.00
N GLU A 633 2.61 -30.19 -1.73
CA GLU A 633 3.16 -31.50 -1.35
C GLU A 633 2.10 -32.57 -1.07
N ILE A 634 0.94 -32.15 -0.51
CA ILE A 634 0.01 -33.09 0.12
C ILE A 634 -1.47 -32.91 -0.26
N LEU A 635 -1.85 -31.85 -1.00
CA LEU A 635 -3.21 -31.72 -1.52
C LEU A 635 -3.37 -32.57 -2.78
N TYR A 636 -4.06 -33.71 -2.66
CA TYR A 636 -4.36 -34.55 -3.81
C TYR A 636 -5.53 -33.97 -4.63
N PRO A 637 -5.56 -34.18 -5.96
CA PRO A 637 -6.69 -33.79 -6.79
C PRO A 637 -8.03 -34.33 -6.26
N SER A 638 -8.05 -35.58 -5.77
CA SER A 638 -9.24 -36.20 -5.16
C SER A 638 -9.77 -35.45 -3.94
N ASP A 639 -8.88 -34.85 -3.14
CA ASP A 639 -9.28 -34.09 -1.96
C ASP A 639 -9.81 -32.72 -2.37
N TYR A 640 -9.10 -32.05 -3.29
CA TYR A 640 -9.54 -30.77 -3.85
C TYR A 640 -10.92 -30.88 -4.53
N PHE A 641 -11.17 -31.98 -5.22
CA PHE A 641 -12.43 -32.24 -5.91
C PHE A 641 -13.63 -32.34 -4.98
N GLN A 642 -13.43 -32.76 -3.73
CA GLN A 642 -14.52 -32.89 -2.74
C GLN A 642 -15.12 -31.54 -2.31
N PHE A 643 -14.36 -30.46 -2.44
CA PHE A 643 -14.80 -29.12 -2.00
C PHE A 643 -14.68 -28.05 -3.10
N ARG A 644 -14.26 -28.41 -4.31
CA ARG A 644 -14.12 -27.45 -5.43
C ARG A 644 -15.42 -26.72 -5.72
N GLY A 645 -16.56 -27.40 -5.66
CA GLY A 645 -17.87 -26.78 -5.88
C GLY A 645 -18.17 -25.64 -4.90
N ASN A 646 -17.69 -25.78 -3.67
CA ASN A 646 -17.89 -24.84 -2.57
C ASN A 646 -17.03 -23.58 -2.68
N LEU A 647 -15.96 -23.59 -3.49
CA LEU A 647 -15.13 -22.41 -3.70
C LEU A 647 -15.80 -21.35 -4.58
N GLY A 648 -16.87 -21.64 -5.30
CA GLY A 648 -17.44 -20.67 -6.24
C GLY A 648 -16.43 -20.22 -7.30
N ALA A 649 -16.63 -19.03 -7.87
CA ALA A 649 -15.76 -18.45 -8.90
C ALA A 649 -14.38 -17.99 -8.37
N THR A 650 -14.11 -18.22 -7.08
CA THR A 650 -12.98 -17.65 -6.34
C THR A 650 -11.69 -18.47 -6.46
N SER A 651 -11.73 -19.64 -7.09
CA SER A 651 -10.68 -20.69 -7.09
C SER A 651 -9.35 -20.34 -7.81
N GLY A 652 -9.08 -19.06 -8.06
CA GLY A 652 -7.84 -18.53 -8.62
C GLY A 652 -7.66 -17.03 -8.33
N SER A 653 -8.46 -16.52 -7.39
CA SER A 653 -8.36 -15.17 -6.88
C SER A 653 -7.34 -15.13 -5.75
N SER A 654 -6.85 -13.94 -5.48
CA SER A 654 -6.00 -13.60 -4.34
C SER A 654 -6.48 -12.22 -3.90
N SER A 655 -6.32 -11.83 -2.63
CA SER A 655 -6.77 -10.51 -2.21
C SER A 655 -6.12 -9.40 -3.03
N ALA A 656 -6.77 -8.24 -3.01
CA ALA A 656 -6.19 -7.00 -3.52
C ALA A 656 -4.86 -6.67 -2.83
N ALA A 657 -4.67 -7.08 -1.56
CA ALA A 657 -3.43 -6.86 -0.80
C ALA A 657 -2.23 -7.55 -1.43
N ILE A 658 -2.37 -8.85 -1.69
CA ILE A 658 -1.32 -9.66 -2.29
C ILE A 658 -1.08 -9.26 -3.75
N ARG A 659 -2.15 -9.21 -4.57
CA ARG A 659 -2.02 -9.00 -6.03
C ARG A 659 -1.73 -7.56 -6.42
N GLY A 660 -2.41 -6.60 -5.79
CA GLY A 660 -2.42 -5.20 -6.20
C GLY A 660 -1.42 -4.31 -5.45
N LYS A 661 -0.89 -4.75 -4.30
CA LYS A 661 -0.15 -3.83 -3.40
C LYS A 661 1.21 -4.36 -2.97
N LEU A 662 1.30 -5.61 -2.49
CA LEU A 662 2.59 -6.25 -2.21
C LEU A 662 3.44 -6.36 -3.48
N LEU A 663 2.87 -6.93 -4.54
CA LEU A 663 3.61 -7.27 -5.75
C LEU A 663 3.81 -6.08 -6.71
N THR A 664 2.85 -5.16 -6.82
CA THR A 664 2.84 -4.16 -7.89
C THR A 664 3.11 -2.72 -7.46
N THR A 665 2.98 -2.38 -6.17
CA THR A 665 3.13 -0.99 -5.70
C THR A 665 4.22 -0.86 -4.65
N ALA A 666 4.06 -1.50 -3.48
CA ALA A 666 4.98 -1.35 -2.37
C ALA A 666 6.37 -1.94 -2.67
N TYR A 667 6.42 -3.13 -3.27
CA TYR A 667 7.67 -3.73 -3.72
C TYR A 667 8.38 -2.85 -4.77
N VAL A 668 7.65 -2.30 -5.73
CA VAL A 668 8.19 -1.43 -6.78
C VAL A 668 8.75 -0.15 -6.17
N ARG A 669 8.03 0.49 -5.25
CA ARG A 669 8.48 1.70 -4.56
C ARG A 669 9.73 1.46 -3.71
N LEU A 670 9.75 0.40 -2.91
CA LEU A 670 10.92 -0.01 -2.13
C LEU A 670 12.12 -0.29 -3.05
N ALA A 671 11.88 -0.98 -4.17
CA ALA A 671 12.89 -1.28 -5.16
C ALA A 671 13.51 -0.02 -5.78
N GLU A 672 12.69 0.94 -6.21
CA GLU A 672 13.14 2.22 -6.75
C GLU A 672 13.93 3.02 -5.71
N ARG A 673 13.50 3.00 -4.44
CA ARG A 673 14.24 3.66 -3.35
C ARG A 673 15.59 2.99 -3.11
N ALA A 674 15.64 1.66 -3.10
CA ALA A 674 16.88 0.91 -2.97
C ALA A 674 17.86 1.19 -4.13
N VAL A 675 17.36 1.33 -5.36
CA VAL A 675 18.15 1.78 -6.53
C VAL A 675 18.75 3.16 -6.26
N ALA A 676 17.93 4.13 -5.86
CA ALA A 676 18.42 5.48 -5.59
C ALA A 676 19.51 5.51 -4.51
N VAL A 677 19.38 4.71 -3.45
CA VAL A 677 20.38 4.62 -2.37
C VAL A 677 21.64 3.88 -2.82
N SER A 678 21.52 2.84 -3.66
CA SER A 678 22.66 2.05 -4.17
C SER A 678 23.63 2.82 -5.06
N ILE A 679 23.16 3.89 -5.71
CA ILE A 679 23.99 4.77 -6.53
C ILE A 679 24.94 5.63 -5.66
N ILE A 680 24.62 5.83 -4.39
CA ILE A 680 25.30 6.76 -3.48
C ILE A 680 25.92 6.04 -2.26
N GLY A 681 25.42 4.85 -1.91
CA GLY A 681 25.81 4.11 -0.72
C GLY A 681 27.16 3.38 -0.83
N ALA A 682 27.95 3.40 0.24
CA ALA A 682 29.19 2.64 0.37
C ALA A 682 29.31 2.02 1.77
N GLY A 683 29.89 0.81 1.87
CA GLY A 683 30.21 0.14 3.13
C GLY A 683 29.42 -1.13 3.44
N ARG A 684 29.82 -1.85 4.51
CA ARG A 684 29.27 -3.18 4.87
C ARG A 684 27.77 -3.18 5.21
N ALA A 685 27.25 -2.11 5.81
CA ALA A 685 25.83 -2.02 6.14
C ALA A 685 24.98 -1.97 4.87
N HIS A 686 25.41 -1.19 3.89
CA HIS A 686 24.81 -1.12 2.56
C HIS A 686 24.82 -2.48 1.84
N GLU A 687 25.97 -3.18 1.80
CA GLU A 687 26.07 -4.50 1.18
C GLU A 687 25.10 -5.51 1.79
N ARG A 688 24.99 -5.54 3.13
CA ARG A 688 24.08 -6.44 3.85
C ARG A 688 22.62 -6.09 3.59
N LEU A 689 22.28 -4.80 3.55
CA LEU A 689 20.93 -4.34 3.21
C LEU A 689 20.54 -4.78 1.79
N MET A 690 21.42 -4.58 0.81
CA MET A 690 21.17 -5.00 -0.57
C MET A 690 21.02 -6.51 -0.70
N ALA A 691 21.86 -7.28 0.01
CA ALA A 691 21.73 -8.74 0.06
C ALA A 691 20.37 -9.17 0.67
N GLN A 692 19.92 -8.50 1.73
CA GLN A 692 18.64 -8.80 2.36
C GLN A 692 17.45 -8.42 1.48
N LEU A 693 17.49 -7.28 0.78
CA LEU A 693 16.45 -6.89 -0.18
C LEU A 693 16.37 -7.89 -1.36
N SER A 694 17.52 -8.40 -1.81
CA SER A 694 17.58 -9.47 -2.82
C SER A 694 16.99 -10.80 -2.31
N ARG A 695 17.22 -11.15 -1.04
CA ARG A 695 16.55 -12.29 -0.38
C ARG A 695 15.04 -12.09 -0.35
N ASN A 696 14.55 -10.93 0.10
CA ASN A 696 13.12 -10.62 0.16
C ASN A 696 12.46 -10.72 -1.23
N ARG A 697 13.12 -10.16 -2.25
CA ARG A 697 12.74 -10.33 -3.67
C ARG A 697 12.62 -11.82 -4.02
N THR A 698 13.65 -12.61 -3.75
CA THR A 698 13.66 -14.05 -4.10
C THR A 698 12.52 -14.81 -3.42
N LEU A 699 12.25 -14.56 -2.14
CA LEU A 699 11.16 -15.19 -1.39
C LEU A 699 9.79 -14.89 -2.02
N LEU A 700 9.56 -13.62 -2.37
CA LEU A 700 8.32 -13.17 -3.00
C LEU A 700 8.07 -13.86 -4.34
N TYR A 701 9.11 -13.95 -5.18
CA TYR A 701 9.03 -14.63 -6.48
C TYR A 701 8.79 -16.12 -6.34
N LYS A 702 9.47 -16.78 -5.40
CA LYS A 702 9.28 -18.22 -5.13
C LYS A 702 7.85 -18.51 -4.66
N TRP A 703 7.32 -17.71 -3.73
CA TRP A 703 5.96 -17.89 -3.24
C TRP A 703 4.95 -17.73 -4.37
N ARG A 704 5.07 -16.65 -5.15
CA ARG A 704 4.20 -16.39 -6.30
C ARG A 704 4.26 -17.52 -7.33
N GLY A 705 5.46 -18.00 -7.66
CA GLY A 705 5.66 -19.11 -8.58
C GLY A 705 4.96 -20.38 -8.14
N LEU A 706 5.10 -20.76 -6.86
CA LEU A 706 4.42 -21.91 -6.28
C LEU A 706 2.89 -21.72 -6.23
N HIS A 707 2.43 -20.57 -5.76
CA HIS A 707 1.00 -20.24 -5.70
C HIS A 707 0.34 -20.27 -7.09
N MET A 708 1.02 -19.78 -8.13
CA MET A 708 0.51 -19.85 -9.50
C MET A 708 0.60 -21.25 -10.13
N ALA A 709 1.52 -22.09 -9.67
CA ALA A 709 1.65 -23.47 -10.14
C ALA A 709 0.63 -24.43 -9.50
N LEU A 710 0.00 -24.03 -8.39
CA LEU A 710 -1.00 -24.84 -7.68
C LEU A 710 -2.18 -25.28 -8.55
N PRO A 711 -2.87 -24.38 -9.28
CA PRO A 711 -3.93 -24.78 -10.19
C PRO A 711 -3.45 -25.76 -11.26
N ARG A 712 -2.23 -25.58 -11.78
CA ARG A 712 -1.61 -26.51 -12.76
C ARG A 712 -1.47 -27.92 -12.16
N ASN A 713 -0.94 -28.03 -10.94
CA ASN A 713 -0.61 -29.33 -10.34
C ASN A 713 -1.86 -30.12 -9.93
N VAL A 714 -2.93 -29.42 -9.55
CA VAL A 714 -4.18 -30.04 -9.09
C VAL A 714 -5.15 -30.32 -10.25
N LEU A 715 -5.06 -29.54 -11.36
CA LEU A 715 -6.07 -29.55 -12.42
C LEU A 715 -5.57 -29.99 -13.81
N GLY A 716 -4.25 -30.11 -14.02
CA GLY A 716 -3.64 -30.56 -15.28
C GLY A 716 -3.85 -29.62 -16.49
N SER A 717 -3.63 -30.12 -17.72
CA SER A 717 -3.75 -29.35 -18.98
C SER A 717 -4.42 -30.09 -20.17
N ASP A 718 -5.04 -29.31 -21.09
CA ASP A 718 -5.29 -29.51 -22.55
C ASP A 718 -6.76 -29.53 -23.09
N GLY A 719 -7.17 -28.55 -23.93
CA GLY A 719 -8.49 -28.39 -24.59
C GLY A 719 -9.51 -27.41 -23.95
N THR A 720 -10.27 -26.64 -24.75
CA THR A 720 -10.93 -25.35 -24.40
C THR A 720 -12.13 -25.33 -23.42
N LYS A 721 -11.97 -24.74 -22.21
CA LYS A 721 -12.55 -23.45 -21.66
C LYS A 721 -12.60 -23.46 -20.11
N SER A 722 -12.31 -22.30 -19.49
CA SER A 722 -12.07 -22.03 -18.05
C SER A 722 -10.62 -22.26 -17.58
N LEU A 723 -10.12 -21.44 -16.64
CA LEU A 723 -8.76 -21.57 -16.07
C LEU A 723 -8.61 -22.83 -15.20
N VAL A 724 -9.72 -23.41 -14.77
CA VAL A 724 -9.79 -24.77 -14.25
C VAL A 724 -9.65 -25.70 -15.46
N GLY A 725 -8.55 -26.46 -15.59
CA GLY A 725 -8.34 -27.38 -16.73
C GLY A 725 -7.93 -26.71 -18.06
N SER A 726 -7.49 -25.44 -18.05
CA SER A 726 -7.13 -24.69 -19.26
C SER A 726 -5.96 -25.30 -20.04
N PRO A 727 -6.04 -25.40 -21.38
CA PRO A 727 -4.92 -25.81 -22.25
C PRO A 727 -3.70 -24.91 -22.12
N ASP A 728 -3.95 -23.63 -21.88
CA ASP A 728 -2.90 -22.63 -21.80
C ASP A 728 -2.40 -22.43 -20.38
N ALA A 729 -2.76 -23.26 -19.39
CA ALA A 729 -2.38 -23.04 -17.99
C ALA A 729 -0.86 -22.86 -17.81
N LEU A 730 -0.05 -23.70 -18.47
CA LEU A 730 1.42 -23.57 -18.45
C LEU A 730 1.89 -22.28 -19.12
N LYS A 731 1.32 -21.93 -20.28
CA LYS A 731 1.67 -20.72 -21.04
C LYS A 731 1.23 -19.45 -20.32
N ALA A 732 0.07 -19.47 -19.67
CA ALA A 732 -0.49 -18.39 -18.89
C ALA A 732 0.30 -18.19 -17.59
N VAL A 733 0.63 -19.26 -16.87
CA VAL A 733 1.49 -19.18 -15.67
C VAL A 733 2.87 -18.64 -16.03
N ARG A 734 3.49 -19.13 -17.12
CA ARG A 734 4.76 -18.60 -17.61
C ARG A 734 4.64 -17.13 -18.04
N SER A 735 3.63 -16.78 -18.84
CA SER A 735 3.39 -15.40 -19.28
C SER A 735 3.13 -14.44 -18.12
N MET A 736 2.39 -14.86 -17.09
CA MET A 736 2.14 -14.08 -15.88
C MET A 736 3.39 -13.94 -15.01
N SER A 737 4.27 -14.95 -15.01
CA SER A 737 5.58 -14.90 -14.34
C SER A 737 6.54 -13.96 -15.09
N ASP A 738 6.59 -14.06 -16.42
CA ASP A 738 7.41 -13.22 -17.29
C ASP A 738 6.97 -11.75 -17.27
N ALA A 739 5.67 -11.49 -17.32
CA ALA A 739 5.12 -10.14 -17.23
C ALA A 739 5.42 -9.47 -15.88
N PHE A 740 5.56 -10.25 -14.82
CA PHE A 740 5.96 -9.75 -13.51
C PHE A 740 7.47 -9.49 -13.44
N ALA A 741 8.29 -10.47 -13.86
CA ALA A 741 9.74 -10.33 -13.93
C ALA A 741 10.18 -9.16 -14.83
N GLY A 742 9.46 -8.90 -15.91
CA GLY A 742 9.73 -7.78 -16.82
C GLY A 742 9.42 -6.39 -16.25
N LYS A 743 8.68 -6.29 -15.14
CA LYS A 743 8.33 -5.03 -14.46
C LYS A 743 9.11 -4.80 -13.17
N ASP A 744 10.09 -5.64 -12.88
CA ASP A 744 10.84 -5.61 -11.64
C ASP A 744 11.94 -4.53 -11.67
N PRO A 745 11.82 -3.46 -10.85
CA PRO A 745 12.78 -2.36 -10.87
C PRO A 745 14.17 -2.77 -10.36
N LEU A 746 14.27 -3.84 -9.57
CA LEU A 746 15.55 -4.35 -9.06
C LEU A 746 16.35 -5.15 -10.09
N THR A 747 15.78 -5.43 -11.27
CA THR A 747 16.47 -6.12 -12.38
C THR A 747 17.75 -5.40 -12.79
N ALA A 748 17.77 -4.07 -12.75
CA ALA A 748 18.95 -3.28 -13.08
C ALA A 748 20.14 -3.50 -12.11
N ILE A 749 19.87 -3.92 -10.87
CA ILE A 749 20.90 -4.13 -9.84
C ILE A 749 21.30 -5.60 -9.74
N PHE A 750 20.31 -6.49 -9.65
CA PHE A 750 20.54 -7.90 -9.32
C PHE A 750 20.35 -8.84 -10.52
N GLY A 751 20.06 -8.30 -11.70
CA GLY A 751 19.68 -9.09 -12.86
C GLY A 751 18.25 -9.64 -12.76
N ARG A 752 17.80 -10.30 -13.83
CA ARG A 752 16.48 -10.92 -13.88
C ARG A 752 16.43 -12.10 -12.90
N VAL A 753 15.33 -12.25 -12.15
CA VAL A 753 15.09 -13.51 -11.46
C VAL A 753 14.80 -14.55 -12.54
N GLU A 754 15.74 -15.47 -12.75
CA GLU A 754 15.52 -16.57 -13.68
C GLU A 754 14.32 -17.42 -13.19
N PRO A 755 13.36 -17.76 -14.07
CA PRO A 755 12.40 -18.82 -13.78
C PRO A 755 13.18 -20.08 -13.36
N GLY A 756 12.59 -20.91 -12.49
CA GLY A 756 13.27 -22.13 -12.02
C GLY A 756 13.88 -22.97 -13.15
N LEU A 757 14.86 -23.81 -12.81
CA LEU A 757 15.67 -24.60 -13.74
C LEU A 757 14.88 -25.14 -14.95
N ASP A 758 15.41 -24.97 -16.17
CA ASP A 758 14.90 -25.69 -17.34
C ASP A 758 14.99 -27.19 -17.06
N LEU A 759 13.83 -27.85 -17.09
CA LEU A 759 13.78 -29.29 -16.87
C LEU A 759 14.54 -30.00 -17.99
N PRO A 760 15.40 -30.98 -17.66
CA PRO A 760 15.97 -31.87 -18.67
C PRO A 760 14.87 -32.51 -19.52
N ASP A 761 15.14 -32.81 -20.80
CA ASP A 761 14.13 -33.25 -21.77
C ASP A 761 13.22 -34.38 -21.26
N ALA A 762 13.79 -35.40 -20.63
CA ALA A 762 13.03 -36.50 -20.04
C ALA A 762 12.07 -36.05 -18.93
N ALA A 763 12.51 -35.13 -18.05
CA ALA A 763 11.69 -34.58 -16.99
C ALA A 763 10.60 -33.65 -17.54
N ALA A 764 10.92 -32.84 -18.55
CA ALA A 764 9.95 -31.99 -19.24
C ALA A 764 8.84 -32.81 -19.94
N ARG A 765 9.23 -33.92 -20.59
CA ARG A 765 8.28 -34.86 -21.20
C ARG A 765 7.41 -35.58 -20.17
N LEU A 766 7.99 -36.01 -19.05
CA LEU A 766 7.25 -36.64 -17.97
C LEU A 766 6.24 -35.67 -17.36
N ASP A 767 6.66 -34.44 -17.07
CA ASP A 767 5.80 -33.38 -16.57
C ASP A 767 4.61 -33.12 -17.51
N ALA A 768 4.86 -32.97 -18.81
CA ALA A 768 3.81 -32.80 -19.82
C ALA A 768 2.83 -34.00 -19.85
N ALA A 769 3.32 -35.24 -19.73
CA ALA A 769 2.48 -36.43 -19.73
C ALA A 769 1.59 -36.51 -18.48
N LEU A 770 2.13 -36.21 -17.29
CA LEU A 770 1.38 -36.21 -16.03
C LEU A 770 0.29 -35.13 -16.02
N LEU A 771 0.60 -33.93 -16.53
CA LEU A 771 -0.37 -32.83 -16.63
C LEU A 771 -1.49 -33.14 -17.62
N SER A 772 -1.20 -33.79 -18.74
CA SER A 772 -2.20 -34.20 -19.72
C SER A 772 -3.22 -35.18 -19.11
N GLU A 773 -2.74 -36.21 -18.41
CA GLU A 773 -3.62 -37.23 -17.82
C GLU A 773 -4.46 -36.65 -16.67
N THR A 774 -3.85 -35.83 -15.80
CA THR A 774 -4.57 -35.13 -14.73
C THR A 774 -5.64 -34.19 -15.29
N GLY A 775 -5.32 -33.49 -16.39
CA GLY A 775 -6.24 -32.57 -17.05
C GLY A 775 -7.44 -33.27 -17.65
N ARG A 776 -7.23 -34.45 -18.25
CA ARG A 776 -8.31 -35.29 -18.79
C ARG A 776 -9.31 -35.67 -17.69
N VAL A 777 -8.83 -36.20 -16.57
CA VAL A 777 -9.68 -36.58 -15.43
C VAL A 777 -10.43 -35.38 -14.84
N ALA A 778 -9.76 -34.23 -14.70
CA ALA A 778 -10.37 -33.02 -14.17
C ALA A 778 -11.50 -32.48 -15.07
N ARG A 779 -11.34 -32.52 -16.39
CA ARG A 779 -12.39 -32.08 -17.34
C ARG A 779 -13.64 -32.95 -17.27
N ASP A 780 -13.45 -34.27 -17.20
CA ASP A 780 -14.57 -35.23 -17.07
C ASP A 780 -15.35 -34.99 -15.76
N ALA A 781 -14.63 -34.75 -14.65
CA ALA A 781 -15.22 -34.52 -13.34
C ALA A 781 -15.91 -33.14 -13.18
N PHE A 782 -15.44 -32.09 -13.88
CA PHE A 782 -15.91 -30.71 -13.73
C PHE A 782 -16.38 -30.08 -15.04
N TRP A 783 -17.01 -30.85 -15.94
CA TRP A 783 -17.51 -30.35 -17.24
C TRP A 783 -18.40 -29.11 -17.09
N GLN A 784 -19.20 -29.02 -16.01
CA GLN A 784 -20.07 -27.88 -15.75
C GLN A 784 -19.32 -26.55 -15.53
N VAL A 785 -18.11 -26.64 -14.96
CA VAL A 785 -17.19 -25.50 -14.78
C VAL A 785 -16.53 -25.11 -16.11
N GLN A 786 -16.28 -26.09 -16.98
CA GLN A 786 -15.73 -25.86 -18.32
C GLN A 786 -16.75 -25.15 -19.22
N ASP A 787 -17.97 -25.68 -19.23
CA ASP A 787 -19.05 -25.23 -20.11
C ASP A 787 -19.82 -24.02 -19.57
N ARG A 788 -19.49 -23.57 -18.34
CA ARG A 788 -20.14 -22.45 -17.65
C ARG A 788 -21.67 -22.62 -17.65
N VAL A 789 -22.15 -23.73 -17.11
CA VAL A 789 -23.59 -24.03 -16.99
C VAL A 789 -24.05 -23.93 -15.53
N GLY A 790 -25.35 -23.71 -15.31
CA GLY A 790 -25.94 -23.64 -13.97
C GLY A 790 -25.46 -22.44 -13.15
N THR A 791 -25.10 -22.65 -11.87
CA THR A 791 -24.58 -21.61 -10.96
C THR A 791 -23.27 -20.97 -11.45
N TRP A 792 -22.57 -21.62 -12.38
CA TRP A 792 -21.31 -21.20 -12.99
C TRP A 792 -21.47 -20.40 -14.29
N ALA A 793 -22.71 -20.22 -14.78
CA ALA A 793 -23.02 -19.54 -16.04
C ALA A 793 -22.92 -18.02 -15.97
N LYS A 794 -22.95 -17.43 -14.77
CA LYS A 794 -22.82 -15.98 -14.60
C LYS A 794 -21.37 -15.58 -14.84
N ALA A 795 -21.07 -15.10 -16.04
CA ALA A 795 -19.95 -14.20 -16.23
C ALA A 795 -20.30 -12.90 -15.48
N THR A 796 -19.78 -12.73 -14.26
CA THR A 796 -19.68 -11.41 -13.65
C THR A 796 -18.72 -10.61 -14.53
N LYS A 797 -19.24 -9.98 -15.58
CA LYS A 797 -18.72 -8.67 -15.97
C LYS A 797 -18.94 -7.81 -14.74
N LEU A 798 -17.85 -7.49 -14.03
CA LEU A 798 -17.86 -6.35 -13.12
C LEU A 798 -18.48 -5.18 -13.91
N PRO A 799 -19.53 -4.51 -13.38
CA PRO A 799 -19.97 -3.24 -13.93
C PRO A 799 -18.76 -2.30 -13.98
N ALA A 800 -18.65 -1.57 -15.09
CA ALA A 800 -17.54 -0.66 -15.38
C ALA A 800 -17.45 0.50 -14.37
#